data_AF-A0A812XXJ5-F1
#
_entry.id   AF-A0A812XXJ5-F1
#
_cell.length_a   1.000
_cell.length_b   1.000
_cell.length_c   1.000
_cell.angle_alpha   90.00
_cell.angle_beta   90.00
_cell.angle_gamma   90.00
#
_symmetry.space_group_name_H-M   'P 1'
#
loop_
_entity.id
_entity.type
_entity.pdbx_description
1 polymer ?
#
loop_
_entity_poly.entity_id
_entity_poly.type
_entity_poly.pdbx_seq_one_letter_code
_entity_poly.pdbx_strand_id
1 'polypeptide(L)'
;MIASSPAGRAKTDRVAYLERGMTMTDVVAQTDQEGAGFGAFVGRHIGPDDSEVASMLAAVGAADMDSFIDQVVPAAIRMDRELELPAARNERVLLRDLREIAVKNKEHVRKMPGRLVGVSIDSQGKPALRLAVQTREQHIKRDRATSNICTAQVLLAVIASMYGVYHGPDGLKAIAQRIRHLTQTLRAGLLELGHEIDEDLVFDTLRVKVNGDPNAVLKATRDLRINLREFGDGTLGITMDETGDEQLVMDLLASFGCDGTCSFDALSEQAWMEIPEVFERTSAFMTHEVFNTHRSETEMLRYISELQSRELSLAHSMIPLGSCTMKLNATSEMIPVSWREFAHMHPFAPADQCEGYFELFRQLEAWLAEITGFEAVSLMPNAGSQGEYAGLLAIKAYHESRTDTQRNVCLIPTSAHGTNPASAVVAGMKVVGVKVDESGTIVFEDLVAQAEKHKDTLAAAMITYPSTCGVFDDSIREMIQVVHDKGGLVYLDGANMNAQVGLCRPGDYGADVCHLNLHKTFCIPHGGGGPGMGPIGVNDKLKPFLPGHPVRNPSTGGSVGAVSAAPEGSASILPISWVYIAMMGKRGLTQASKVAILNANYMAERLKDHYDILFRGARGHVAHEFVMDCRAFKKSAGIEIDDIAKRLIDFGFHAPTMSWPVPGTLMVEPTESESKAELDRFCDALITIRNEIRDIEEGKMPKDDNPLKGAPHSIAAIGADEWTHPYSRDVAAYPAEHLRRFKFWSPVGRVDNPYGDRNLVRDSGMRSIILASVLMTPFVSAAATQPFMEFHVQGVVDDSVNDRVIPVDFQLVFDTAAPPSRKQGDVIYFDAISAESVHSTLSAQLTPMRFESKTLDVPLAESMIYNSSTGVLVLASGSQLFGISHPVGPFSGSMTSLPDDPMDYALDTGVSTAVFALTADTGATITWNLAAGFTDPEGQRLGAFTIAVRLVDDPNDSCIADLNNDGALNFLDVSHYLQLYGAGCD
;
A
#
# COMPACT_ATOMS: atom_id res chain seq x y z
N MET A 1 6.98 44.44 38.77
CA MET A 1 5.68 44.61 39.46
C MET A 1 5.05 43.23 39.60
N ILE A 2 4.84 42.75 40.83
CA ILE A 2 4.18 41.46 41.11
C ILE A 2 3.15 41.68 42.22
N ALA A 3 1.87 41.73 41.84
CA ALA A 3 0.65 41.70 42.64
C ALA A 3 -0.53 41.80 41.64
N SER A 4 -1.67 41.14 41.80
CA SER A 4 -2.12 40.15 42.79
C SER A 4 -3.25 39.30 42.18
N SER A 5 -3.29 38.01 42.49
CA SER A 5 -4.36 37.10 42.04
C SER A 5 -5.58 37.15 42.98
N PRO A 6 -6.83 37.14 42.48
CA PRO A 6 -8.02 36.95 43.29
C PRO A 6 -8.26 35.47 43.62
N ALA A 7 -7.32 34.85 44.35
CA ALA A 7 -7.47 33.51 44.91
C ALA A 7 -8.45 33.50 46.11
N GLY A 8 -9.72 33.82 45.85
CA GLY A 8 -10.72 34.11 46.89
C GLY A 8 -12.07 33.40 46.79
N ARG A 9 -12.45 32.81 45.64
CA ARG A 9 -13.77 32.15 45.47
C ARG A 9 -13.79 30.62 45.57
N ALA A 10 -12.66 29.94 45.36
CA ALA A 10 -12.64 28.46 45.30
C ALA A 10 -12.57 27.74 46.67
N LYS A 11 -12.57 28.47 47.80
CA LYS A 11 -12.46 27.87 49.15
C LYS A 11 -13.78 27.78 49.92
N THR A 12 -14.83 28.49 49.53
CA THR A 12 -16.12 28.47 50.23
C THR A 12 -16.99 27.28 49.85
N ASP A 13 -16.96 26.82 48.60
CA ASP A 13 -17.84 25.72 48.17
C ASP A 13 -17.40 24.34 48.71
N ARG A 14 -16.10 24.12 48.93
CA ARG A 14 -15.59 22.85 49.49
C ARG A 14 -16.09 22.51 50.89
N VAL A 15 -16.62 23.49 51.64
CA VAL A 15 -17.18 23.25 52.98
C VAL A 15 -18.66 22.84 52.90
N ALA A 16 -19.41 23.30 51.88
CA ALA A 16 -20.83 23.03 51.74
C ALA A 16 -21.18 21.57 51.34
N TYR A 17 -20.26 20.86 50.68
CA TYR A 17 -20.50 19.47 50.25
C TYR A 17 -20.41 18.43 51.38
N LEU A 18 -19.62 18.69 52.43
CA LEU A 18 -19.48 17.78 53.57
C LEU A 18 -20.70 17.81 54.51
N GLU A 19 -21.44 18.91 54.56
CA GLU A 19 -22.62 19.06 55.42
C GLU A 19 -23.88 18.34 54.90
N ARG A 20 -23.85 17.81 53.66
CA ARG A 20 -25.02 17.16 53.01
C ARG A 20 -24.98 15.63 52.96
N GLY A 21 -23.91 15.00 53.46
CA GLY A 21 -23.80 13.53 53.51
C GLY A 21 -23.76 12.82 52.15
N MET A 22 -23.49 13.55 51.05
CA MET A 22 -23.39 13.00 49.70
C MET A 22 -22.10 12.20 49.53
N THR A 23 -22.20 11.04 48.90
CA THR A 23 -21.04 10.21 48.56
C THR A 23 -20.32 10.74 47.32
N MET A 24 -19.08 10.31 47.09
CA MET A 24 -18.35 10.66 45.86
C MET A 24 -19.10 10.19 44.59
N THR A 25 -19.89 9.11 44.70
CA THR A 25 -20.74 8.58 43.64
C THR A 25 -21.90 9.53 43.30
N ASP A 26 -22.52 10.13 44.31
CA ASP A 26 -23.61 11.10 44.13
C ASP A 26 -23.11 12.38 43.44
N VAL A 27 -21.90 12.84 43.78
CA VAL A 27 -21.26 13.99 43.14
C VAL A 27 -20.97 13.73 41.66
N VAL A 28 -20.49 12.51 41.31
CA VAL A 28 -20.25 12.12 39.92
C VAL A 28 -21.57 12.06 39.14
N ALA A 29 -22.62 11.43 39.71
CA ALA A 29 -23.94 11.35 39.09
C ALA A 29 -24.60 12.73 38.89
N GLN A 30 -24.30 13.72 39.75
CA GLN A 30 -24.77 15.10 39.55
C GLN A 30 -24.01 15.82 38.43
N THR A 31 -22.69 15.62 38.31
CA THR A 31 -21.93 16.13 37.15
C THR A 31 -22.33 15.48 35.82
N ASP A 32 -22.83 14.24 35.83
CA ASP A 32 -23.38 13.58 34.65
C ASP A 32 -24.71 14.21 34.16
N GLN A 33 -25.46 14.90 35.04
CA GLN A 33 -26.67 15.64 34.65
C GLN A 33 -26.40 17.12 34.30
N GLU A 34 -25.43 17.77 34.94
CA GLU A 34 -25.08 19.17 34.64
C GLU A 34 -24.19 19.34 33.40
N GLY A 35 -23.61 18.25 32.86
CA GLY A 35 -22.88 18.23 31.59
C GLY A 35 -23.74 18.22 30.31
N ALA A 36 -25.07 18.41 30.43
CA ALA A 36 -26.05 18.17 29.36
C ALA A 36 -26.17 19.26 28.27
N GLY A 37 -25.11 20.04 28.03
CA GLY A 37 -24.99 20.92 26.86
C GLY A 37 -23.93 20.38 25.90
N PHE A 38 -24.33 19.96 24.69
CA PHE A 38 -23.49 19.46 23.58
C PHE A 38 -22.09 18.97 23.99
N GLY A 39 -22.03 17.70 24.43
CA GLY A 39 -20.94 17.12 25.21
C GLY A 39 -19.53 17.39 24.68
N ALA A 40 -18.60 17.63 25.60
CA ALA A 40 -17.29 18.26 25.40
C ALA A 40 -16.33 17.62 24.38
N PHE A 41 -16.64 16.45 23.78
CA PHE A 41 -15.88 15.92 22.64
C PHE A 41 -16.38 16.46 21.30
N VAL A 42 -17.70 16.64 21.11
CA VAL A 42 -18.27 17.09 19.84
C VAL A 42 -17.73 18.47 19.46
N GLY A 43 -17.71 19.42 20.40
CA GLY A 43 -17.07 20.74 20.25
C GLY A 43 -15.53 20.74 20.33
N ARG A 44 -14.89 19.57 20.26
CA ARG A 44 -13.45 19.40 20.02
C ARG A 44 -13.15 18.63 18.73
N HIS A 45 -14.12 17.89 18.20
CA HIS A 45 -14.04 17.18 16.92
C HIS A 45 -14.49 18.04 15.75
N ILE A 46 -15.55 18.83 15.94
CA ILE A 46 -16.06 19.80 14.97
C ILE A 46 -15.26 21.08 15.14
N GLY A 47 -14.68 21.56 14.05
CA GLY A 47 -13.81 22.74 14.03
C GLY A 47 -14.57 24.05 14.18
N PRO A 48 -15.62 24.31 13.39
CA PRO A 48 -16.39 25.55 13.46
C PRO A 48 -17.32 25.59 14.69
N ASP A 49 -17.31 26.71 15.41
CA ASP A 49 -18.28 26.96 16.50
C ASP A 49 -19.65 27.42 15.98
N ASP A 50 -20.66 27.48 16.86
CA ASP A 50 -22.04 27.87 16.49
C ASP A 50 -22.12 29.25 15.80
N SER A 51 -21.21 30.18 16.12
CA SER A 51 -21.17 31.52 15.52
C SER A 51 -20.49 31.51 14.16
N GLU A 52 -19.45 30.70 13.98
CA GLU A 52 -18.83 30.43 12.68
C GLU A 52 -19.83 29.73 11.74
N VAL A 53 -20.51 28.69 12.21
CA VAL A 53 -21.58 27.97 11.48
C VAL A 53 -22.67 28.93 11.04
N ALA A 54 -23.18 29.80 11.92
CA ALA A 54 -24.18 30.80 11.55
C ALA A 54 -23.68 31.77 10.48
N SER A 55 -22.42 32.21 10.55
CA SER A 55 -21.80 33.06 9.52
C SER A 55 -21.64 32.33 8.18
N MET A 56 -21.36 31.03 8.19
CA MET A 56 -21.17 30.22 6.99
C MET A 56 -22.50 29.91 6.31
N LEU A 57 -23.55 29.61 7.08
CA LEU A 57 -24.93 29.45 6.59
C LEU A 57 -25.41 30.72 5.89
N ALA A 58 -25.19 31.89 6.51
CA ALA A 58 -25.52 33.17 5.89
C ALA A 58 -24.74 33.43 4.58
N ALA A 59 -23.48 32.98 4.48
CA ALA A 59 -22.68 33.11 3.27
C ALA A 59 -23.19 32.22 2.12
N VAL A 60 -23.64 30.99 2.41
CA VAL A 60 -24.26 30.09 1.41
C VAL A 60 -25.76 30.37 1.17
N GLY A 61 -26.30 31.44 1.75
CA GLY A 61 -27.69 31.89 1.56
C GLY A 61 -28.75 31.07 2.30
N ALA A 62 -28.36 30.25 3.28
CA ALA A 62 -29.28 29.43 4.07
C ALA A 62 -29.72 30.11 5.38
N ALA A 63 -30.94 29.81 5.83
CA ALA A 63 -31.49 30.37 7.07
C ALA A 63 -31.01 29.63 8.32
N ASP A 64 -30.89 28.30 8.23
CA ASP A 64 -30.42 27.41 9.29
C ASP A 64 -29.83 26.12 8.69
N MET A 65 -29.22 25.28 9.53
CA MET A 65 -28.54 24.06 9.09
C MET A 65 -29.50 23.01 8.51
N ASP A 66 -30.73 22.91 9.02
CA ASP A 66 -31.67 21.89 8.53
C ASP A 66 -32.18 22.29 7.14
N SER A 67 -32.69 23.51 6.97
CA SER A 67 -33.10 24.06 5.67
C SER A 67 -31.97 24.09 4.64
N PHE A 68 -30.71 24.24 5.05
CA PHE A 68 -29.56 24.03 4.16
C PHE A 68 -29.47 22.57 3.69
N ILE A 69 -29.52 21.60 4.61
CA ILE A 69 -29.39 20.17 4.29
C ILE A 69 -30.57 19.66 3.45
N ASP A 70 -31.78 20.19 3.64
CA ASP A 70 -32.94 19.98 2.76
C ASP A 70 -32.67 20.38 1.30
N GLN A 71 -31.80 21.36 1.06
CA GLN A 71 -31.40 21.82 -0.27
C GLN A 71 -30.23 21.00 -0.85
N VAL A 72 -29.47 20.28 -0.03
CA VAL A 72 -28.36 19.43 -0.48
C VAL A 72 -28.82 17.98 -0.69
N VAL A 73 -29.25 17.31 0.37
CA VAL A 73 -29.55 15.87 0.38
C VAL A 73 -30.93 15.61 -0.25
N PRO A 74 -31.05 14.68 -1.23
CA PRO A 74 -32.33 14.41 -1.87
C PRO A 74 -33.37 13.91 -0.87
N ALA A 75 -34.54 14.58 -0.82
CA ALA A 75 -35.61 14.26 0.12
C ALA A 75 -36.09 12.80 0.05
N ALA A 76 -35.95 12.15 -1.12
CA ALA A 76 -36.34 10.75 -1.31
C ALA A 76 -35.54 9.78 -0.43
N ILE A 77 -34.24 10.01 -0.21
CA ILE A 77 -33.33 9.09 0.50
C ILE A 77 -33.05 9.51 1.95
N ARG A 78 -33.61 10.64 2.39
CA ARG A 78 -33.34 11.23 3.70
C ARG A 78 -33.96 10.41 4.83
N MET A 79 -33.24 10.26 5.93
CA MET A 79 -33.77 9.68 7.16
C MET A 79 -34.84 10.60 7.78
N ASP A 80 -35.93 10.01 8.27
CA ASP A 80 -37.00 10.67 9.03
C ASP A 80 -36.83 10.52 10.56
N ARG A 81 -35.80 9.79 11.00
CA ARG A 81 -35.47 9.50 12.40
C ARG A 81 -34.00 9.73 12.73
N GLU A 82 -33.69 9.95 14.01
CA GLU A 82 -32.30 9.88 14.50
C GLU A 82 -31.75 8.44 14.38
N LEU A 83 -30.41 8.31 14.33
CA LEU A 83 -29.73 7.00 14.43
C LEU A 83 -30.00 6.30 15.78
N GLU A 84 -30.20 4.99 15.74
CA GLU A 84 -30.40 4.11 16.93
C GLU A 84 -29.06 3.72 17.59
N LEU A 85 -28.24 4.73 17.86
CA LEU A 85 -26.95 4.60 18.54
C LEU A 85 -27.04 5.07 20.01
N PRO A 86 -26.11 4.63 20.88
CA PRO A 86 -25.95 5.19 22.22
C PRO A 86 -25.81 6.72 22.22
N ALA A 87 -26.18 7.33 23.36
CA ALA A 87 -25.92 8.74 23.59
C ALA A 87 -24.41 9.03 23.65
N ALA A 88 -24.02 10.26 23.28
CA ALA A 88 -22.65 10.76 23.31
C ALA A 88 -22.01 10.57 24.70
N ARG A 89 -20.75 10.11 24.73
CA ARG A 89 -20.03 9.78 25.97
C ARG A 89 -18.81 10.67 26.19
N ASN A 90 -18.50 10.98 27.45
CA ASN A 90 -17.29 11.72 27.82
C ASN A 90 -16.03 10.85 27.69
N GLU A 91 -14.96 11.37 27.10
CA GLU A 91 -13.67 10.66 26.88
C GLU A 91 -13.14 9.95 28.12
N ARG A 92 -13.14 10.61 29.29
CA ARG A 92 -12.56 10.02 30.51
C ARG A 92 -13.36 8.80 30.99
N VAL A 93 -14.68 8.87 30.88
CA VAL A 93 -15.59 7.78 31.22
C VAL A 93 -15.45 6.66 30.20
N LEU A 94 -15.38 7.01 28.92
CA LEU A 94 -15.26 6.04 27.84
C LEU A 94 -13.93 5.27 27.87
N LEU A 95 -12.80 5.95 28.10
CA LEU A 95 -11.50 5.31 28.23
C LEU A 95 -11.43 4.37 29.44
N ARG A 96 -12.08 4.69 30.56
CA ARG A 96 -12.22 3.77 31.69
C ARG A 96 -12.98 2.51 31.28
N ASP A 97 -14.15 2.67 30.67
CA ASP A 97 -15.03 1.53 30.36
C ASP A 97 -14.47 0.67 29.22
N LEU A 98 -13.81 1.28 28.23
CA LEU A 98 -13.07 0.54 27.20
C LEU A 98 -11.89 -0.23 27.81
N ARG A 99 -11.28 0.26 28.90
CA ARG A 99 -10.23 -0.51 29.62
C ARG A 99 -10.82 -1.76 30.28
N GLU A 100 -12.05 -1.71 30.80
CA GLU A 100 -12.76 -2.88 31.35
C GLU A 100 -13.13 -3.91 30.28
N ILE A 101 -13.39 -3.47 29.04
CA ILE A 101 -13.50 -4.36 27.88
C ILE A 101 -12.13 -4.96 27.55
N ALA A 102 -11.09 -4.12 27.50
CA ALA A 102 -9.76 -4.49 27.04
C ALA A 102 -9.09 -5.58 27.90
N VAL A 103 -9.18 -5.54 29.24
CA VAL A 103 -8.45 -6.45 30.18
C VAL A 103 -8.76 -7.96 30.06
N LYS A 104 -9.51 -8.38 29.03
CA LYS A 104 -9.95 -9.75 28.74
C LYS A 104 -9.12 -10.48 27.66
N ASN A 105 -7.95 -9.94 27.27
CA ASN A 105 -7.26 -10.19 25.99
C ASN A 105 -5.76 -10.66 26.14
N LYS A 106 -5.18 -11.54 25.26
CA LYS A 106 -3.75 -12.04 25.21
C LYS A 106 -3.07 -12.29 23.78
N GLU A 107 -1.72 -12.33 23.67
CA GLU A 107 -0.83 -11.77 22.58
C GLU A 107 -0.29 -12.56 21.33
N HIS A 108 0.19 -11.83 20.25
CA HIS A 108 1.20 -12.11 19.14
C HIS A 108 0.81 -11.97 17.60
N VAL A 109 1.72 -11.62 16.63
CA VAL A 109 1.35 -10.99 15.28
C VAL A 109 2.37 -11.17 14.10
N ARG A 110 1.99 -10.98 12.79
CA ARG A 110 2.69 -10.30 11.60
C ARG A 110 2.36 -10.94 10.20
N LYS A 111 2.59 -10.40 8.95
CA LYS A 111 2.54 -9.05 8.27
C LYS A 111 2.75 -9.11 6.70
N MET A 112 2.14 -8.24 5.86
CA MET A 112 2.50 -7.84 4.44
C MET A 112 1.44 -6.85 3.82
N PRO A 113 1.51 -6.29 2.57
CA PRO A 113 2.58 -5.86 1.62
C PRO A 113 2.43 -4.33 1.20
N GLY A 114 2.77 -3.85 -0.03
CA GLY A 114 2.49 -2.41 -0.41
C GLY A 114 3.13 -1.70 -1.65
N ARG A 115 3.27 -0.35 -1.50
CA ARG A 115 3.74 0.69 -2.49
C ARG A 115 5.27 0.71 -2.70
N LEU A 116 5.78 1.52 -3.65
CA LEU A 116 7.23 1.69 -3.91
C LEU A 116 7.71 3.17 -3.95
N VAL A 117 8.79 3.47 -3.23
CA VAL A 117 9.52 4.75 -3.24
C VAL A 117 10.74 4.62 -4.18
N GLY A 118 11.14 5.70 -4.85
CA GLY A 118 12.34 5.78 -5.68
C GLY A 118 13.03 7.14 -5.63
N VAL A 119 14.28 7.19 -6.10
CA VAL A 119 15.12 8.39 -6.16
C VAL A 119 14.79 9.22 -7.39
N SER A 120 14.83 10.54 -7.25
CA SER A 120 14.97 11.48 -8.35
C SER A 120 15.84 12.67 -7.92
N ILE A 121 15.86 13.74 -8.73
CA ILE A 121 16.44 15.03 -8.41
C ILE A 121 15.35 16.10 -8.24
N ASP A 122 15.65 17.15 -7.50
CA ASP A 122 14.85 18.38 -7.44
C ASP A 122 15.32 19.44 -8.46
N SER A 123 14.61 20.57 -8.52
CA SER A 123 14.91 21.70 -9.39
C SER A 123 16.23 22.41 -9.08
N GLN A 124 16.94 22.04 -8.01
CA GLN A 124 18.29 22.48 -7.66
C GLN A 124 19.35 21.40 -7.95
N GLY A 125 18.96 20.29 -8.58
CA GLY A 125 19.82 19.14 -8.87
C GLY A 125 20.14 18.24 -7.67
N LYS A 126 19.47 18.42 -6.53
CA LYS A 126 19.72 17.65 -5.31
C LYS A 126 18.88 16.37 -5.27
N PRO A 127 19.37 15.27 -4.66
CA PRO A 127 18.58 14.06 -4.49
C PRO A 127 17.26 14.31 -3.74
N ALA A 128 16.17 13.76 -4.26
CA ALA A 128 14.83 13.84 -3.70
C ALA A 128 14.10 12.50 -3.84
N LEU A 129 13.14 12.24 -2.95
CA LEU A 129 12.35 11.00 -2.96
C LEU A 129 10.95 11.23 -3.55
N ARG A 130 10.43 10.24 -4.27
CA ARG A 130 9.04 10.19 -4.76
C ARG A 130 8.50 8.76 -4.81
N LEU A 131 7.17 8.59 -4.87
CA LEU A 131 6.58 7.30 -5.25
C LEU A 131 6.88 7.03 -6.74
N ALA A 132 7.48 5.91 -7.08
CA ALA A 132 8.04 5.64 -8.41
C ALA A 132 7.22 4.63 -9.23
N VAL A 133 7.21 4.79 -10.55
CA VAL A 133 6.45 3.94 -11.50
C VAL A 133 4.97 3.84 -11.10
N GLN A 134 4.35 4.99 -10.78
CA GLN A 134 2.96 5.09 -10.31
C GLN A 134 1.94 4.59 -11.34
N THR A 135 2.33 4.49 -12.61
CA THR A 135 1.51 3.91 -13.70
C THR A 135 1.14 2.44 -13.48
N ARG A 136 1.67 1.74 -12.46
CA ARG A 136 1.21 0.41 -12.04
C ARG A 136 -0.03 0.45 -11.15
N GLU A 137 -0.29 1.58 -10.51
CA GLU A 137 -1.28 1.72 -9.44
C GLU A 137 -2.69 2.03 -9.97
N GLN A 138 -3.69 1.68 -9.15
CA GLN A 138 -5.12 1.79 -9.46
C GLN A 138 -5.57 3.17 -9.96
N HIS A 139 -4.98 4.25 -9.43
CA HIS A 139 -5.42 5.62 -9.71
C HIS A 139 -5.08 6.09 -11.14
N ILE A 140 -4.10 5.45 -11.79
CA ILE A 140 -3.75 5.68 -13.21
C ILE A 140 -4.32 4.57 -14.10
N LYS A 141 -4.09 3.30 -13.75
CA LYS A 141 -4.38 2.17 -14.67
C LYS A 141 -5.73 1.49 -14.47
N ARG A 142 -6.48 1.79 -13.41
CA ARG A 142 -7.84 1.28 -13.16
C ARG A 142 -7.91 -0.26 -13.29
N ASP A 143 -8.71 -0.78 -14.22
CA ASP A 143 -8.84 -2.21 -14.56
C ASP A 143 -7.52 -2.91 -14.96
N ARG A 144 -6.49 -2.15 -15.36
CA ARG A 144 -5.18 -2.66 -15.80
C ARG A 144 -4.08 -2.48 -14.76
N ALA A 145 -4.42 -2.12 -13.53
CA ALA A 145 -3.46 -1.98 -12.45
C ALA A 145 -2.91 -3.35 -12.00
N THR A 146 -1.71 -3.38 -11.41
CA THR A 146 -1.10 -4.64 -10.95
C THR A 146 -1.75 -5.21 -9.69
N SER A 147 -2.59 -4.42 -9.01
CA SER A 147 -3.36 -4.78 -7.82
C SER A 147 -4.43 -3.71 -7.59
N ASN A 148 -5.48 -4.03 -6.83
CA ASN A 148 -6.45 -3.06 -6.32
C ASN A 148 -5.95 -2.29 -5.08
N ILE A 149 -4.78 -2.61 -4.52
CA ILE A 149 -4.28 -1.97 -3.29
C ILE A 149 -4.09 -0.45 -3.46
N CYS A 150 -4.49 0.32 -2.43
CA CYS A 150 -4.33 1.78 -2.39
C CYS A 150 -3.82 2.24 -1.02
N THR A 151 -4.66 2.13 0.02
CA THR A 151 -4.19 2.17 1.42
C THR A 151 -3.46 0.87 1.72
N ALA A 152 -2.26 0.95 2.26
CA ALA A 152 -1.41 -0.18 2.60
C ALA A 152 -1.12 -0.18 4.11
N GLN A 153 0.15 -0.29 4.52
CA GLN A 153 0.58 -0.40 5.91
C GLN A 153 1.79 0.50 6.20
N VAL A 154 1.80 1.73 5.66
CA VAL A 154 2.96 2.64 5.64
C VAL A 154 3.52 2.94 7.04
N LEU A 155 2.69 3.38 7.99
CA LEU A 155 3.15 3.63 9.37
C LEU A 155 3.80 2.39 9.99
N LEU A 156 3.23 1.20 9.75
CA LEU A 156 3.79 -0.05 10.27
C LEU A 156 5.07 -0.48 9.53
N ALA A 157 5.27 -0.05 8.29
CA ALA A 157 6.52 -0.23 7.56
C ALA A 157 7.62 0.72 8.08
N VAL A 158 7.27 1.97 8.39
CA VAL A 158 8.16 2.94 9.06
C VAL A 158 8.60 2.43 10.43
N ILE A 159 7.68 1.89 11.25
CA ILE A 159 8.05 1.27 12.54
C ILE A 159 9.03 0.10 12.34
N ALA A 160 8.83 -0.71 11.30
CA ALA A 160 9.72 -1.84 11.00
C ALA A 160 11.10 -1.39 10.47
N SER A 161 11.17 -0.33 9.67
CA SER A 161 12.45 0.23 9.22
C SER A 161 13.19 0.91 10.37
N MET A 162 12.51 1.61 11.28
CA MET A 162 13.12 2.19 12.48
C MET A 162 13.67 1.12 13.42
N TYR A 163 12.97 -0.01 13.61
CA TYR A 163 13.49 -1.16 14.33
C TYR A 163 14.78 -1.71 13.66
N GLY A 164 14.79 -1.83 12.33
CA GLY A 164 15.98 -2.21 11.57
C GLY A 164 17.15 -1.21 11.67
N VAL A 165 16.86 0.09 11.68
CA VAL A 165 17.85 1.17 11.87
C VAL A 165 18.42 1.15 13.28
N TYR A 166 17.59 0.92 14.30
CA TYR A 166 18.02 0.90 15.71
C TYR A 166 18.96 -0.28 15.98
N HIS A 167 18.53 -1.50 15.65
CA HIS A 167 19.31 -2.71 15.94
C HIS A 167 20.43 -2.98 14.93
N GLY A 168 20.18 -2.69 13.64
CA GLY A 168 21.12 -2.97 12.55
C GLY A 168 21.48 -4.45 12.39
N PRO A 169 22.51 -4.77 11.58
CA PRO A 169 22.83 -6.16 11.28
C PRO A 169 23.23 -6.96 12.52
N ASP A 170 24.07 -6.41 13.39
CA ASP A 170 24.57 -7.11 14.59
C ASP A 170 23.47 -7.31 15.63
N GLY A 171 22.64 -6.29 15.90
CA GLY A 171 21.53 -6.40 16.84
C GLY A 171 20.47 -7.39 16.38
N LEU A 172 20.09 -7.35 15.10
CA LEU A 172 19.14 -8.31 14.53
C LEU A 172 19.72 -9.74 14.50
N LYS A 173 21.02 -9.90 14.23
CA LYS A 173 21.69 -11.20 14.30
C LYS A 173 21.70 -11.73 15.74
N ALA A 174 22.00 -10.89 16.74
CA ALA A 174 21.97 -11.28 18.14
C ALA A 174 20.56 -11.69 18.61
N ILE A 175 19.51 -10.96 18.21
CA ILE A 175 18.11 -11.31 18.48
C ILE A 175 17.76 -12.67 17.86
N ALA A 176 18.06 -12.86 16.56
CA ALA A 176 17.80 -14.12 15.88
C ALA A 176 18.57 -15.31 16.47
N GLN A 177 19.84 -15.12 16.85
CA GLN A 177 20.65 -16.13 17.52
C GLN A 177 20.10 -16.48 18.91
N ARG A 178 19.62 -15.49 19.68
CA ARG A 178 18.98 -15.71 20.99
C ARG A 178 17.68 -16.51 20.87
N ILE A 179 16.80 -16.16 19.92
CA ILE A 179 15.56 -16.90 19.66
C ILE A 179 15.87 -18.35 19.28
N ARG A 180 16.80 -18.57 18.34
CA ARG A 180 17.22 -19.92 17.94
C ARG A 180 17.85 -20.69 19.10
N HIS A 181 18.66 -20.03 19.93
CA HIS A 181 19.27 -20.66 21.11
C HIS A 181 18.22 -21.18 22.09
N LEU A 182 17.28 -20.32 22.52
CA LEU A 182 16.16 -20.72 23.39
C LEU A 182 15.34 -21.88 22.78
N THR A 183 15.11 -21.84 21.46
CA THR A 183 14.38 -22.88 20.72
C THR A 183 15.13 -24.23 20.72
N GLN A 184 16.45 -24.22 20.54
CA GLN A 184 17.26 -25.45 20.53
C GLN A 184 17.51 -26.00 21.95
N THR A 185 17.64 -25.14 22.96
CA THR A 185 17.67 -25.56 24.37
C THR A 185 16.36 -26.25 24.77
N LEU A 186 15.22 -25.69 24.34
CA LEU A 186 13.92 -26.33 24.47
C LEU A 186 13.85 -27.67 23.71
N ARG A 187 14.34 -27.74 22.47
CA ARG A 187 14.39 -28.98 21.67
C ARG A 187 15.20 -30.06 22.38
N ALA A 188 16.37 -29.74 22.92
CA ALA A 188 17.21 -30.67 23.66
C ALA A 188 16.47 -31.26 24.87
N GLY A 189 15.85 -30.41 25.70
CA GLY A 189 15.09 -30.89 26.87
C GLY A 189 13.87 -31.73 26.48
N LEU A 190 13.15 -31.38 25.40
CA LEU A 190 12.03 -32.17 24.91
C LEU A 190 12.45 -33.56 24.40
N LEU A 191 13.63 -33.67 23.79
CA LEU A 191 14.22 -34.94 23.37
C LEU A 191 14.72 -35.77 24.55
N GLU A 192 15.32 -35.17 25.59
CA GLU A 192 15.68 -35.86 26.84
C GLU A 192 14.46 -36.45 27.57
N LEU A 193 13.33 -35.73 27.57
CA LEU A 193 12.04 -36.21 28.08
C LEU A 193 11.40 -37.29 27.17
N GLY A 194 12.03 -37.61 26.04
CA GLY A 194 11.60 -38.67 25.13
C GLY A 194 10.38 -38.30 24.28
N HIS A 195 10.11 -37.02 24.03
CA HIS A 195 9.16 -36.60 23.01
C HIS A 195 9.80 -36.67 21.61
N GLU A 196 8.99 -36.86 20.58
CA GLU A 196 9.48 -36.94 19.21
C GLU A 196 9.39 -35.56 18.53
N ILE A 197 10.49 -35.13 17.91
CA ILE A 197 10.61 -33.92 17.10
C ILE A 197 11.37 -34.32 15.82
N ASP A 198 10.92 -33.86 14.66
CA ASP A 198 11.58 -34.13 13.37
C ASP A 198 13.06 -33.68 13.42
N GLU A 199 13.97 -34.38 12.74
CA GLU A 199 15.42 -34.07 12.75
C GLU A 199 15.78 -32.78 11.98
N ASP A 200 14.82 -32.20 11.27
CA ASP A 200 14.99 -31.02 10.41
C ASP A 200 15.65 -29.81 11.10
N LEU A 201 16.23 -28.94 10.27
CA LEU A 201 16.76 -27.65 10.69
C LEU A 201 15.59 -26.70 11.02
N VAL A 202 15.59 -26.18 12.25
CA VAL A 202 14.59 -25.23 12.75
C VAL A 202 15.22 -23.91 13.17
N PHE A 203 14.47 -22.82 13.01
CA PHE A 203 14.84 -21.49 13.50
C PHE A 203 14.21 -21.21 14.86
N ASP A 204 12.90 -20.98 14.90
CA ASP A 204 12.14 -20.57 16.10
C ASP A 204 10.99 -21.53 16.46
N THR A 205 10.66 -22.46 15.58
CA THR A 205 9.43 -23.25 15.64
C THR A 205 9.71 -24.75 15.69
N LEU A 206 9.14 -25.42 16.69
CA LEU A 206 9.16 -26.87 16.87
C LEU A 206 7.76 -27.45 16.62
N ARG A 207 7.70 -28.61 15.96
CA ARG A 207 6.53 -29.50 15.96
C ARG A 207 6.87 -30.72 16.81
N VAL A 208 6.11 -30.93 17.87
CA VAL A 208 6.38 -31.92 18.91
C VAL A 208 5.27 -32.96 18.92
N LYS A 209 5.63 -34.21 18.73
CA LYS A 209 4.74 -35.36 18.99
C LYS A 209 4.96 -35.79 20.44
N VAL A 210 3.96 -35.52 21.27
CA VAL A 210 4.02 -35.74 22.72
C VAL A 210 4.05 -37.24 23.01
N ASN A 211 5.14 -37.70 23.62
CA ASN A 211 5.19 -38.99 24.33
C ASN A 211 4.35 -38.89 25.61
N GLY A 212 3.04 -39.12 25.50
CA GLY A 212 2.07 -38.95 26.58
C GLY A 212 0.72 -38.46 26.05
N ASP A 213 -0.05 -37.78 26.91
CA ASP A 213 -1.30 -37.10 26.51
C ASP A 213 -1.03 -35.63 26.17
N PRO A 214 -1.17 -35.19 24.91
CA PRO A 214 -1.00 -33.79 24.54
C PRO A 214 -2.02 -32.86 25.22
N ASN A 215 -3.18 -33.36 25.66
CA ASN A 215 -4.16 -32.55 26.40
C ASN A 215 -3.66 -32.19 27.80
N ALA A 216 -2.88 -33.06 28.44
CA ALA A 216 -2.25 -32.76 29.72
C ALA A 216 -1.23 -31.60 29.59
N VAL A 217 -0.42 -31.61 28.52
CA VAL A 217 0.53 -30.54 28.19
C VAL A 217 -0.19 -29.23 27.85
N LEU A 218 -1.25 -29.29 27.03
CA LEU A 218 -2.11 -28.14 26.72
C LEU A 218 -2.79 -27.57 27.98
N LYS A 219 -3.16 -28.41 28.94
CA LYS A 219 -3.70 -27.95 30.23
C LYS A 219 -2.61 -27.27 31.07
N ALA A 220 -1.44 -27.90 31.22
CA ALA A 220 -0.34 -27.37 32.02
C ALA A 220 0.14 -26.00 31.49
N THR A 221 0.36 -25.88 30.19
CA THR A 221 0.71 -24.61 29.54
C THR A 221 -0.39 -23.56 29.71
N ARG A 222 -1.67 -23.92 29.57
CA ARG A 222 -2.80 -22.98 29.84
C ARG A 222 -2.87 -22.52 31.29
N ASP A 223 -2.57 -23.38 32.27
CA ASP A 223 -2.50 -23.00 33.68
C ASP A 223 -1.38 -21.95 33.92
N LEU A 224 -0.28 -22.03 33.15
CA LEU A 224 0.80 -21.02 33.07
C LEU A 224 0.50 -19.84 32.11
N ARG A 225 -0.67 -19.81 31.45
CA ARG A 225 -1.10 -18.82 30.46
C ARG A 225 -0.31 -18.80 29.15
N ILE A 226 0.36 -19.89 28.81
CA ILE A 226 1.05 -20.11 27.55
C ILE A 226 0.07 -20.78 26.56
N ASN A 227 0.05 -20.32 25.30
CA ASN A 227 -0.72 -20.94 24.23
C ASN A 227 0.21 -21.70 23.28
N LEU A 228 -0.11 -22.95 22.97
CA LEU A 228 0.53 -23.75 21.93
C LEU A 228 -0.38 -23.88 20.71
N ARG A 229 0.20 -24.17 19.55
CA ARG A 229 -0.56 -24.49 18.33
C ARG A 229 -0.96 -25.95 18.35
N GLU A 230 -2.24 -26.26 18.25
CA GLU A 230 -2.72 -27.63 18.04
C GLU A 230 -2.86 -27.90 16.54
N PHE A 231 -2.32 -29.03 16.05
CA PHE A 231 -2.43 -29.42 14.63
C PHE A 231 -3.59 -30.38 14.33
N GLY A 232 -4.27 -30.90 15.37
CA GLY A 232 -5.40 -31.84 15.25
C GLY A 232 -5.03 -33.29 14.97
N ASP A 233 -3.74 -33.59 14.80
CA ASP A 233 -3.18 -34.95 14.61
C ASP A 233 -2.48 -35.51 15.85
N GLY A 234 -2.61 -34.81 17.00
CA GLY A 234 -1.90 -35.12 18.25
C GLY A 234 -0.54 -34.44 18.39
N THR A 235 -0.05 -33.70 17.38
CA THR A 235 1.17 -32.90 17.47
C THR A 235 0.89 -31.46 17.93
N LEU A 236 1.84 -30.90 18.68
CA LEU A 236 1.81 -29.53 19.22
C LEU A 236 2.91 -28.69 18.58
N GLY A 237 2.57 -27.48 18.15
CA GLY A 237 3.50 -26.47 17.66
C GLY A 237 3.89 -25.47 18.75
N ILE A 238 5.18 -25.22 18.88
CA ILE A 238 5.75 -24.21 19.77
C ILE A 238 6.58 -23.26 18.90
N THR A 239 6.28 -21.96 18.93
CA THR A 239 7.09 -20.93 18.26
C THR A 239 7.62 -19.98 19.34
N MET A 240 8.95 -19.88 19.45
CA MET A 240 9.63 -18.92 20.30
C MET A 240 9.70 -17.55 19.59
N ASP A 241 9.72 -16.45 20.34
CA ASP A 241 9.97 -15.12 19.77
C ASP A 241 10.93 -14.29 20.63
N GLU A 242 11.16 -13.04 20.23
CA GLU A 242 12.07 -12.10 20.89
C GLU A 242 11.78 -11.93 22.40
N THR A 243 10.52 -12.09 22.82
CA THR A 243 10.08 -11.93 24.22
C THR A 243 10.36 -13.14 25.10
N GLY A 244 10.64 -14.31 24.51
CA GLY A 244 10.95 -15.52 25.27
C GLY A 244 12.22 -15.40 26.09
N ASP A 245 12.32 -16.15 27.19
CA ASP A 245 13.47 -16.17 28.09
C ASP A 245 13.74 -17.59 28.65
N GLU A 246 14.73 -17.71 29.53
CA GLU A 246 15.07 -18.96 30.22
C GLU A 246 13.87 -19.51 31.02
N GLN A 247 13.14 -18.65 31.73
CA GLN A 247 12.00 -19.09 32.54
C GLN A 247 10.90 -19.69 31.66
N LEU A 248 10.61 -19.08 30.51
CA LEU A 248 9.65 -19.63 29.54
C LEU A 248 10.08 -21.00 29.01
N VAL A 249 11.37 -21.22 28.74
CA VAL A 249 11.89 -22.55 28.34
C VAL A 249 11.69 -23.57 29.45
N MET A 250 11.98 -23.22 30.70
CA MET A 250 11.81 -24.12 31.85
C MET A 250 10.33 -24.39 32.18
N ASP A 251 9.46 -23.38 32.06
CA ASP A 251 8.00 -23.50 32.23
C ASP A 251 7.38 -24.42 31.17
N LEU A 252 7.87 -24.34 29.92
CA LEU A 252 7.51 -25.28 28.87
C LEU A 252 8.00 -26.70 29.21
N LEU A 253 9.27 -26.90 29.54
CA LEU A 253 9.80 -28.23 29.89
C LEU A 253 9.07 -28.87 31.08
N ALA A 254 8.72 -28.08 32.11
CA ALA A 254 7.90 -28.53 33.23
C ALA A 254 6.49 -28.95 32.78
N SER A 255 5.87 -28.18 31.86
CA SER A 255 4.56 -28.51 31.27
C SER A 255 4.57 -29.77 30.40
N PHE A 256 5.73 -30.13 29.85
CA PHE A 256 5.95 -31.35 29.07
C PHE A 256 6.36 -32.57 29.93
N GLY A 257 6.66 -32.37 31.21
CA GLY A 257 6.85 -33.45 32.19
C GLY A 257 8.18 -33.45 32.95
N CYS A 258 9.01 -32.41 32.82
CA CYS A 258 10.24 -32.31 33.60
C CYS A 258 9.95 -32.10 35.10
N ASP A 259 10.48 -32.98 35.95
CA ASP A 259 10.25 -33.00 37.40
C ASP A 259 11.26 -32.16 38.20
N GLY A 260 11.78 -31.09 37.60
CA GLY A 260 12.80 -30.21 38.18
C GLY A 260 14.24 -30.76 38.10
N THR A 261 14.44 -31.83 37.33
CA THR A 261 15.76 -32.43 37.04
C THR A 261 16.49 -31.75 35.88
N CYS A 262 15.76 -31.12 34.95
CA CYS A 262 16.31 -30.33 33.85
C CYS A 262 17.04 -29.09 34.37
N SER A 263 18.22 -28.80 33.82
CA SER A 263 18.96 -27.55 34.04
C SER A 263 19.08 -26.80 32.73
N PHE A 264 18.71 -25.52 32.71
CA PHE A 264 18.83 -24.69 31.51
C PHE A 264 20.27 -24.66 30.99
N ASP A 265 21.25 -24.44 31.88
CA ASP A 265 22.68 -24.43 31.52
C ASP A 265 23.12 -25.74 30.86
N ALA A 266 22.73 -26.90 31.42
CA ALA A 266 23.11 -28.21 30.90
C ALA A 266 22.43 -28.56 29.56
N LEU A 267 21.21 -28.07 29.33
CA LEU A 267 20.51 -28.20 28.05
C LEU A 267 21.04 -27.19 27.02
N SER A 268 21.47 -26.02 27.48
CA SER A 268 22.07 -24.95 26.68
C SER A 268 23.41 -25.38 26.09
N GLU A 269 24.24 -26.10 26.85
CA GLU A 269 25.47 -26.74 26.36
C GLU A 269 25.20 -27.83 25.30
N GLN A 270 24.01 -28.45 25.32
CA GLN A 270 23.58 -29.45 24.34
C GLN A 270 22.82 -28.86 23.14
N ALA A 271 22.45 -27.58 23.18
CA ALA A 271 21.63 -26.95 22.16
C ALA A 271 22.34 -26.96 20.80
N TRP A 272 21.72 -27.56 19.78
CA TRP A 272 22.33 -27.71 18.45
C TRP A 272 22.41 -26.36 17.71
N MET A 273 23.48 -25.61 17.97
CA MET A 273 23.69 -24.25 17.44
C MET A 273 24.32 -24.19 16.06
N GLU A 274 24.86 -25.30 15.56
CA GLU A 274 25.39 -25.39 14.19
C GLU A 274 24.27 -25.24 13.15
N ILE A 275 24.57 -24.52 12.08
CA ILE A 275 23.72 -24.39 10.89
C ILE A 275 24.54 -24.99 9.74
N PRO A 276 24.04 -26.00 9.02
CA PRO A 276 24.77 -26.55 7.88
C PRO A 276 25.11 -25.46 6.86
N GLU A 277 26.31 -25.49 6.29
CA GLU A 277 26.85 -24.45 5.39
C GLU A 277 25.88 -24.04 4.26
N VAL A 278 25.15 -25.01 3.69
CA VAL A 278 24.11 -24.80 2.66
C VAL A 278 22.95 -23.88 3.10
N PHE A 279 22.72 -23.73 4.40
CA PHE A 279 21.70 -22.84 5.00
C PHE A 279 22.30 -21.65 5.78
N GLU A 280 23.62 -21.60 5.98
CA GLU A 280 24.23 -20.49 6.70
C GLU A 280 24.26 -19.22 5.85
N ARG A 281 23.77 -18.10 6.41
CA ARG A 281 23.81 -16.82 5.72
C ARG A 281 25.21 -16.21 5.76
N THR A 282 25.95 -16.39 4.67
CA THR A 282 27.26 -15.75 4.43
C THR A 282 27.16 -14.31 3.90
N SER A 283 26.02 -13.92 3.33
CA SER A 283 25.82 -12.57 2.78
C SER A 283 25.68 -11.48 3.86
N ALA A 284 26.45 -10.40 3.72
CA ALA A 284 26.24 -9.18 4.50
C ALA A 284 24.86 -8.55 4.22
N PHE A 285 24.33 -7.80 5.18
CA PHE A 285 23.05 -7.10 5.06
C PHE A 285 23.05 -5.81 5.90
N MET A 286 22.13 -4.89 5.60
CA MET A 286 22.05 -3.58 6.28
C MET A 286 23.39 -2.82 6.31
N THR A 287 24.15 -2.90 5.21
CA THR A 287 25.47 -2.28 5.06
C THR A 287 25.44 -0.77 4.82
N HIS A 288 24.27 -0.19 4.52
CA HIS A 288 24.13 1.26 4.36
C HIS A 288 24.35 2.00 5.68
N GLU A 289 24.94 3.19 5.62
CA GLU A 289 25.27 4.03 6.78
C GLU A 289 24.09 4.23 7.73
N VAL A 290 22.88 4.47 7.19
CA VAL A 290 21.64 4.67 7.97
C VAL A 290 21.38 3.55 8.98
N PHE A 291 21.74 2.30 8.67
CA PHE A 291 21.55 1.17 9.57
C PHE A 291 22.68 1.03 10.61
N ASN A 292 23.57 2.02 10.73
CA ASN A 292 24.79 1.96 11.54
C ASN A 292 25.07 3.25 12.35
N THR A 293 24.38 4.36 12.08
CA THR A 293 24.61 5.68 12.71
C THR A 293 23.59 6.12 13.76
N HIS A 294 22.47 5.41 13.93
CA HIS A 294 21.37 5.82 14.81
C HIS A 294 21.12 4.81 15.95
N ARG A 295 22.19 4.46 16.67
CA ARG A 295 22.22 3.37 17.67
C ARG A 295 21.75 3.78 19.06
N SER A 296 22.11 4.98 19.51
CA SER A 296 21.63 5.47 20.80
C SER A 296 20.20 5.99 20.68
N GLU A 297 19.45 5.91 21.79
CA GLU A 297 18.10 6.48 21.87
C GLU A 297 18.07 7.97 21.50
N THR A 298 19.14 8.72 21.81
CA THR A 298 19.29 10.13 21.45
C THR A 298 19.49 10.35 19.94
N GLU A 299 20.26 9.51 19.27
CA GLU A 299 20.44 9.60 17.80
C GLU A 299 19.17 9.18 17.07
N MET A 300 18.50 8.12 17.53
CA MET A 300 17.23 7.67 16.97
C MET A 300 16.13 8.73 17.16
N LEU A 301 16.00 9.32 18.35
CA LEU A 301 15.04 10.40 18.61
C LEU A 301 15.28 11.61 17.69
N ARG A 302 16.56 11.98 17.46
CA ARG A 302 16.93 13.06 16.54
C ARG A 302 16.57 12.69 15.09
N TYR A 303 16.87 11.48 14.65
CA TYR A 303 16.56 11.01 13.30
C TYR A 303 15.06 10.99 13.00
N ILE A 304 14.25 10.46 13.93
CA ILE A 304 12.78 10.49 13.83
C ILE A 304 12.26 11.93 13.79
N SER A 305 12.76 12.80 14.67
CA SER A 305 12.36 14.21 14.72
C SER A 305 12.73 14.97 13.44
N GLU A 306 13.91 14.67 12.87
CA GLU A 306 14.37 15.25 11.62
C GLU A 306 13.48 14.85 10.46
N LEU A 307 13.15 13.56 10.31
CA LEU A 307 12.23 13.09 9.27
C LEU A 307 10.83 13.69 9.45
N GLN A 308 10.30 13.69 10.67
CA GLN A 308 8.99 14.30 10.98
C GLN A 308 8.96 15.78 10.58
N SER A 309 10.05 16.54 10.81
CA SER A 309 10.12 17.96 10.46
C SER A 309 10.07 18.25 8.95
N ARG A 310 10.29 17.23 8.10
CA ARG A 310 10.24 17.31 6.63
C ARG A 310 8.83 17.01 6.07
N GLU A 311 7.89 16.57 6.90
CA GLU A 311 6.56 16.12 6.49
C GLU A 311 5.45 17.06 6.98
N LEU A 312 4.71 17.66 6.05
CA LEU A 312 3.52 18.45 6.37
C LEU A 312 2.38 17.48 6.75
N SER A 313 1.86 17.64 7.96
CA SER A 313 0.80 16.82 8.56
C SER A 313 -0.29 17.70 9.19
N LEU A 314 -1.41 17.12 9.61
CA LEU A 314 -2.53 17.79 10.30
C LEU A 314 -2.14 18.56 11.58
N ALA A 315 -0.93 18.36 12.11
CA ALA A 315 -0.39 19.19 13.19
C ALA A 315 0.06 20.61 12.74
N HIS A 316 0.09 20.88 11.43
CA HIS A 316 0.56 22.13 10.84
C HIS A 316 -0.58 22.97 10.27
N SER A 317 -1.43 22.36 9.45
CA SER A 317 -2.52 22.99 8.70
C SER A 317 -3.44 21.92 8.09
N MET A 318 -4.60 22.36 7.58
CA MET A 318 -5.53 21.53 6.82
C MET A 318 -4.87 20.85 5.62
N ILE A 319 -5.22 19.58 5.40
CA ILE A 319 -4.83 18.81 4.21
C ILE A 319 -6.11 18.48 3.43
N PRO A 320 -6.59 19.34 2.52
CA PRO A 320 -7.95 19.25 1.97
C PRO A 320 -8.03 18.28 0.77
N LEU A 321 -7.54 17.04 0.95
CA LEU A 321 -7.53 16.01 -0.08
C LEU A 321 -8.94 15.44 -0.32
N GLY A 322 -9.53 15.76 -1.47
CA GLY A 322 -10.77 15.14 -1.97
C GLY A 322 -10.75 13.61 -1.92
N SER A 323 -11.87 13.02 -1.53
CA SER A 323 -12.12 11.61 -1.23
C SER A 323 -11.10 10.98 -0.26
N CYS A 324 -10.53 11.75 0.66
CA CYS A 324 -9.62 11.23 1.70
C CYS A 324 -10.12 11.48 3.12
N THR A 325 -11.04 12.42 3.33
CA THR A 325 -11.60 12.82 4.62
C THR A 325 -10.52 12.96 5.70
N MET A 326 -9.65 13.96 5.52
CA MET A 326 -8.53 14.27 6.42
C MET A 326 -8.97 14.93 7.74
N LYS A 327 -9.94 14.30 8.43
CA LYS A 327 -10.53 14.78 9.69
C LYS A 327 -9.63 14.54 10.91
N LEU A 328 -10.04 15.05 12.07
CA LEU A 328 -9.36 14.80 13.33
C LEU A 328 -9.19 13.29 13.62
N ASN A 329 -7.97 12.88 13.96
CA ASN A 329 -7.67 11.62 14.63
C ASN A 329 -7.43 11.94 16.12
N ALA A 330 -8.47 11.83 16.96
CA ALA A 330 -8.39 12.39 18.30
C ALA A 330 -7.47 11.56 19.21
N THR A 331 -6.69 12.20 20.08
CA THR A 331 -5.78 11.51 21.02
C THR A 331 -6.50 10.44 21.85
N SER A 332 -7.73 10.72 22.29
CA SER A 332 -8.58 9.80 23.05
C SER A 332 -9.00 8.57 22.24
N GLU A 333 -9.08 8.66 20.91
CA GLU A 333 -9.34 7.52 20.01
C GLU A 333 -8.05 6.70 19.77
N MET A 334 -6.88 7.35 19.77
CA MET A 334 -5.58 6.68 19.52
C MET A 334 -5.04 5.93 20.74
N ILE A 335 -5.29 6.42 21.97
CA ILE A 335 -4.75 5.85 23.22
C ILE A 335 -4.96 4.33 23.36
N PRO A 336 -6.13 3.74 23.04
CA PRO A 336 -6.35 2.30 23.20
C PRO A 336 -5.52 1.41 22.26
N VAL A 337 -5.04 1.94 21.13
CA VAL A 337 -4.31 1.17 20.11
C VAL A 337 -3.01 0.58 20.66
N SER A 338 -2.38 1.27 21.62
CA SER A 338 -1.13 0.85 22.27
C SER A 338 -1.34 0.18 23.64
N TRP A 339 -2.59 -0.06 24.05
CA TRP A 339 -2.84 -0.87 25.23
C TRP A 339 -2.43 -2.31 24.96
N ARG A 340 -1.70 -2.91 25.90
CA ARG A 340 -1.28 -4.32 25.85
C ARG A 340 -2.47 -5.25 25.53
N GLU A 341 -3.61 -4.93 26.12
CA GLU A 341 -4.90 -5.55 25.89
C GLU A 341 -5.43 -5.55 24.44
N PHE A 342 -4.88 -4.76 23.51
CA PHE A 342 -5.30 -4.73 22.10
C PHE A 342 -4.10 -4.86 21.15
N ALA A 343 -3.05 -4.09 21.39
CA ALA A 343 -1.81 -4.06 20.59
C ALA A 343 -1.12 -5.42 20.53
N HIS A 344 -1.24 -6.16 21.63
CA HIS A 344 -0.58 -7.41 21.86
C HIS A 344 -1.66 -8.50 21.93
N MET A 345 -2.09 -8.99 20.77
CA MET A 345 -3.19 -9.98 20.66
C MET A 345 -2.92 -11.02 19.57
N HIS A 346 -3.01 -12.33 19.86
CA HIS A 346 -2.91 -13.32 18.78
C HIS A 346 -4.20 -13.35 17.99
N PRO A 347 -4.18 -13.20 16.65
CA PRO A 347 -5.39 -13.31 15.85
C PRO A 347 -6.05 -14.70 15.98
N PHE A 348 -5.28 -15.72 16.37
CA PHE A 348 -5.75 -17.08 16.62
C PHE A 348 -5.62 -17.50 18.10
N ALA A 349 -5.63 -16.54 19.04
CA ALA A 349 -5.75 -16.88 20.46
C ALA A 349 -7.09 -17.58 20.73
N PRO A 350 -7.18 -18.48 21.74
CA PRO A 350 -8.42 -19.09 22.17
C PRO A 350 -9.52 -18.06 22.48
N ALA A 351 -10.77 -18.43 22.20
CA ALA A 351 -11.92 -17.51 22.24
C ALA A 351 -12.19 -16.93 23.64
N ASP A 352 -11.97 -17.72 24.69
CA ASP A 352 -12.03 -17.32 26.11
C ASP A 352 -10.98 -16.28 26.51
N GLN A 353 -9.96 -16.06 25.66
CA GLN A 353 -8.92 -15.05 25.82
C GLN A 353 -9.12 -13.83 24.88
N CYS A 354 -10.30 -13.71 24.26
CA CYS A 354 -10.63 -12.67 23.28
C CYS A 354 -11.98 -11.98 23.56
N GLU A 355 -12.60 -12.21 24.72
CA GLU A 355 -13.96 -11.67 25.03
C GLU A 355 -14.05 -10.15 24.90
N GLY A 356 -12.96 -9.44 25.20
CA GLY A 356 -12.87 -7.99 25.06
C GLY A 356 -12.98 -7.55 23.60
N TYR A 357 -12.30 -8.26 22.71
CA TYR A 357 -12.45 -8.04 21.28
C TYR A 357 -13.83 -8.42 20.77
N PHE A 358 -14.39 -9.56 21.17
CA PHE A 358 -15.71 -9.98 20.67
C PHE A 358 -16.83 -9.02 21.10
N GLU A 359 -16.75 -8.43 22.30
CA GLU A 359 -17.69 -7.38 22.71
C GLU A 359 -17.50 -6.10 21.90
N LEU A 360 -16.26 -5.70 21.61
CA LEU A 360 -15.96 -4.55 20.76
C LEU A 360 -16.45 -4.76 19.31
N PHE A 361 -16.22 -5.94 18.75
CA PHE A 361 -16.66 -6.32 17.40
C PHE A 361 -18.19 -6.29 17.31
N ARG A 362 -18.88 -6.98 18.24
CA ARG A 362 -20.35 -7.02 18.29
C ARG A 362 -20.98 -5.63 18.39
N GLN A 363 -20.40 -4.74 19.19
CA GLN A 363 -20.87 -3.35 19.31
C GLN A 363 -20.60 -2.56 18.02
N LEU A 364 -19.39 -2.67 17.45
CA LEU A 364 -19.02 -1.93 16.24
C LEU A 364 -19.81 -2.42 15.01
N GLU A 365 -19.97 -3.73 14.83
CA GLU A 365 -20.80 -4.33 13.78
C GLU A 365 -22.24 -3.81 13.86
N ALA A 366 -22.85 -3.80 15.05
CA ALA A 366 -24.21 -3.29 15.25
C ALA A 366 -24.33 -1.79 14.97
N TRP A 367 -23.33 -0.97 15.37
CA TRP A 367 -23.34 0.47 15.09
C TRP A 367 -23.14 0.77 13.61
N LEU A 368 -22.23 0.07 12.93
CA LEU A 368 -22.01 0.25 11.50
C LEU A 368 -23.20 -0.25 10.68
N ALA A 369 -23.88 -1.32 11.11
CA ALA A 369 -25.14 -1.79 10.53
C ALA A 369 -26.23 -0.72 10.62
N GLU A 370 -26.47 -0.13 11.80
CA GLU A 370 -27.45 0.97 11.96
C GLU A 370 -27.06 2.24 11.20
N ILE A 371 -25.77 2.60 11.12
CA ILE A 371 -25.30 3.75 10.34
C ILE A 371 -25.55 3.56 8.83
N THR A 372 -25.52 2.32 8.35
CA THR A 372 -25.60 2.01 6.91
C THR A 372 -26.95 1.46 6.46
N GLY A 373 -27.83 1.07 7.37
CA GLY A 373 -29.11 0.42 7.06
C GLY A 373 -28.96 -1.05 6.61
N PHE A 374 -27.84 -1.70 6.92
CA PHE A 374 -27.58 -3.10 6.58
C PHE A 374 -27.91 -4.04 7.74
N GLU A 375 -28.11 -5.32 7.41
CA GLU A 375 -28.46 -6.37 8.38
C GLU A 375 -27.23 -6.95 9.09
N ALA A 376 -26.10 -7.06 8.37
CA ALA A 376 -24.87 -7.65 8.90
C ALA A 376 -23.64 -6.89 8.41
N VAL A 377 -22.58 -6.91 9.23
CA VAL A 377 -21.29 -6.30 8.91
C VAL A 377 -20.19 -7.35 9.05
N SER A 378 -19.22 -7.38 8.14
CA SER A 378 -17.97 -8.13 8.31
C SER A 378 -16.81 -7.16 8.51
N LEU A 379 -16.10 -7.33 9.63
CA LEU A 379 -14.91 -6.55 9.98
C LEU A 379 -13.61 -7.12 9.36
N MET A 380 -13.67 -8.20 8.59
CA MET A 380 -12.48 -8.86 8.02
C MET A 380 -11.63 -7.99 7.07
N PRO A 381 -12.20 -7.21 6.12
CA PRO A 381 -11.38 -6.58 5.09
C PRO A 381 -10.56 -5.41 5.64
N ASN A 382 -9.23 -5.48 5.46
CA ASN A 382 -8.26 -4.55 6.06
C ASN A 382 -7.88 -3.33 5.19
N ALA A 383 -8.65 -3.03 4.14
CA ALA A 383 -8.53 -1.83 3.31
C ALA A 383 -9.84 -1.62 2.53
N GLY A 384 -10.09 -0.41 2.03
CA GLY A 384 -11.30 -0.14 1.24
C GLY A 384 -11.41 -1.01 -0.01
N SER A 385 -10.30 -1.18 -0.73
CA SER A 385 -10.18 -2.09 -1.88
C SER A 385 -10.40 -3.57 -1.51
N GLN A 386 -10.05 -3.99 -0.29
CA GLN A 386 -10.40 -5.34 0.20
C GLN A 386 -11.89 -5.45 0.52
N GLY A 387 -12.54 -4.37 0.97
CA GLY A 387 -13.99 -4.30 1.14
C GLY A 387 -14.74 -4.41 -0.19
N GLU A 388 -14.25 -3.72 -1.24
CA GLU A 388 -14.74 -3.90 -2.62
C GLU A 388 -14.61 -5.33 -3.09
N TYR A 389 -13.42 -5.91 -3.00
CA TYR A 389 -13.17 -7.29 -3.39
C TYR A 389 -14.07 -8.27 -2.62
N ALA A 390 -14.18 -8.13 -1.30
CA ALA A 390 -15.03 -8.95 -0.46
C ALA A 390 -16.53 -8.84 -0.81
N GLY A 391 -17.03 -7.63 -1.06
CA GLY A 391 -18.42 -7.40 -1.45
C GLY A 391 -18.74 -7.97 -2.83
N LEU A 392 -17.82 -7.86 -3.79
CA LEU A 392 -17.98 -8.46 -5.12
C LEU A 392 -17.90 -9.99 -5.08
N LEU A 393 -17.04 -10.57 -4.22
CA LEU A 393 -17.04 -12.01 -3.97
C LEU A 393 -18.37 -12.49 -3.34
N ALA A 394 -18.94 -11.73 -2.40
CA ALA A 394 -20.24 -12.04 -1.83
C ALA A 394 -21.37 -12.01 -2.89
N ILE A 395 -21.39 -11.00 -3.76
CA ILE A 395 -22.31 -10.94 -4.92
C ILE A 395 -22.11 -12.14 -5.84
N LYS A 396 -20.86 -12.48 -6.18
CA LYS A 396 -20.54 -13.62 -7.03
C LYS A 396 -21.03 -14.94 -6.43
N ALA A 397 -20.71 -15.22 -5.17
CA ALA A 397 -21.15 -16.41 -4.46
C ALA A 397 -22.69 -16.48 -4.34
N TYR A 398 -23.37 -15.34 -4.18
CA TYR A 398 -24.84 -15.27 -4.24
C TYR A 398 -25.40 -15.68 -5.61
N HIS A 399 -24.80 -15.23 -6.73
CA HIS A 399 -25.20 -15.69 -8.07
C HIS A 399 -24.92 -17.18 -8.26
N GLU A 400 -23.73 -17.65 -7.89
CA GLU A 400 -23.33 -19.07 -7.98
C GLU A 400 -24.26 -19.97 -7.16
N SER A 401 -24.69 -19.55 -5.97
CA SER A 401 -25.65 -20.29 -5.12
C SER A 401 -27.03 -20.47 -5.77
N ARG A 402 -27.40 -19.59 -6.70
CA ARG A 402 -28.64 -19.64 -7.48
C ARG A 402 -28.43 -20.27 -8.87
N THR A 403 -27.28 -20.87 -9.12
CA THR A 403 -26.83 -21.43 -10.41
C THR A 403 -26.69 -20.41 -11.56
N ASP A 404 -26.70 -19.12 -11.23
CA ASP A 404 -26.55 -17.97 -12.15
C ASP A 404 -25.05 -17.72 -12.50
N THR A 405 -24.27 -18.77 -12.71
CA THR A 405 -22.79 -18.70 -12.84
C THR A 405 -22.30 -17.92 -14.07
N GLN A 406 -23.18 -17.66 -15.03
CA GLN A 406 -22.92 -16.79 -16.19
C GLN A 406 -22.91 -15.29 -15.84
N ARG A 407 -23.39 -14.89 -14.65
CA ARG A 407 -23.41 -13.50 -14.21
C ARG A 407 -22.03 -13.07 -13.74
N ASN A 408 -21.31 -12.38 -14.62
CA ASN A 408 -19.96 -11.86 -14.36
C ASN A 408 -19.72 -10.41 -14.83
N VAL A 409 -20.72 -9.72 -15.40
CA VAL A 409 -20.57 -8.32 -15.82
C VAL A 409 -20.77 -7.38 -14.63
N CYS A 410 -19.84 -6.45 -14.46
CA CYS A 410 -19.91 -5.37 -13.47
C CYS A 410 -20.00 -4.02 -14.19
N LEU A 411 -21.09 -3.28 -13.99
CA LEU A 411 -21.28 -1.93 -14.52
C LEU A 411 -20.59 -0.92 -13.60
N ILE A 412 -19.69 -0.09 -14.14
CA ILE A 412 -18.90 0.87 -13.35
C ILE A 412 -18.91 2.24 -14.04
N PRO A 413 -19.39 3.32 -13.38
CA PRO A 413 -19.29 4.68 -13.89
C PRO A 413 -17.85 5.09 -14.20
N THR A 414 -17.63 5.85 -15.27
CA THR A 414 -16.28 6.33 -15.63
C THR A 414 -15.66 7.27 -14.58
N SER A 415 -16.48 7.90 -13.71
CA SER A 415 -16.03 8.72 -12.59
C SER A 415 -15.61 7.92 -11.35
N ALA A 416 -16.02 6.64 -11.22
CA ALA A 416 -15.74 5.83 -10.03
C ALA A 416 -14.23 5.76 -9.74
N HIS A 417 -13.86 5.56 -8.47
CA HIS A 417 -12.45 5.45 -8.08
C HIS A 417 -11.74 4.28 -8.78
N GLY A 418 -10.41 4.34 -8.87
CA GLY A 418 -9.64 3.38 -9.67
C GLY A 418 -9.58 1.98 -9.06
N THR A 419 -9.86 1.86 -7.76
CA THR A 419 -9.98 0.58 -7.05
C THR A 419 -11.19 -0.22 -7.54
N ASN A 420 -12.34 0.42 -7.77
CA ASN A 420 -13.59 -0.26 -8.13
C ASN A 420 -13.42 -1.19 -9.37
N PRO A 421 -12.91 -0.73 -10.53
CA PRO A 421 -12.64 -1.60 -11.66
C PRO A 421 -11.50 -2.60 -11.43
N ALA A 422 -10.48 -2.26 -10.64
CA ALA A 422 -9.41 -3.19 -10.28
C ALA A 422 -9.93 -4.36 -9.42
N SER A 423 -10.70 -4.07 -8.37
CA SER A 423 -11.35 -5.03 -7.48
C SER A 423 -12.35 -5.92 -8.25
N ALA A 424 -13.07 -5.37 -9.22
CA ALA A 424 -13.95 -6.15 -10.10
C ALA A 424 -13.16 -7.15 -10.98
N VAL A 425 -12.05 -6.73 -11.59
CA VAL A 425 -11.18 -7.64 -12.35
C VAL A 425 -10.57 -8.72 -11.43
N VAL A 426 -10.11 -8.36 -10.23
CA VAL A 426 -9.54 -9.31 -9.26
C VAL A 426 -10.60 -10.30 -8.73
N ALA A 427 -11.87 -9.92 -8.64
CA ALA A 427 -13.00 -10.83 -8.35
C ALA A 427 -13.38 -11.75 -9.53
N GLY A 428 -12.77 -11.55 -10.71
CA GLY A 428 -13.07 -12.29 -11.94
C GLY A 428 -14.29 -11.76 -12.70
N MET A 429 -14.66 -10.49 -12.51
CA MET A 429 -15.76 -9.83 -13.22
C MET A 429 -15.27 -9.05 -14.45
N LYS A 430 -16.12 -8.99 -15.47
CA LYS A 430 -15.93 -8.18 -16.68
C LYS A 430 -16.47 -6.77 -16.43
N VAL A 431 -15.58 -5.80 -16.34
CA VAL A 431 -15.94 -4.37 -16.24
C VAL A 431 -16.58 -3.88 -17.54
N VAL A 432 -17.69 -3.14 -17.40
CA VAL A 432 -18.34 -2.37 -18.47
C VAL A 432 -18.53 -0.94 -17.97
N GLY A 433 -17.92 0.02 -18.69
CA GLY A 433 -18.04 1.43 -18.35
C GLY A 433 -19.44 1.97 -18.59
N VAL A 434 -19.96 2.73 -17.63
CA VAL A 434 -21.18 3.54 -17.76
C VAL A 434 -20.79 5.01 -17.86
N LYS A 435 -21.41 5.75 -18.79
CA LYS A 435 -21.09 7.17 -19.02
C LYS A 435 -21.48 8.06 -17.83
N VAL A 436 -20.73 9.16 -17.72
CA VAL A 436 -20.96 10.27 -16.81
C VAL A 436 -21.12 11.54 -17.65
N ASP A 437 -22.04 12.42 -17.27
CA ASP A 437 -22.34 13.66 -17.98
C ASP A 437 -21.47 14.85 -17.53
N GLU A 438 -21.74 16.03 -18.10
CA GLU A 438 -21.05 17.29 -17.77
C GLU A 438 -21.37 17.81 -16.35
N SER A 439 -22.45 17.34 -15.71
CA SER A 439 -22.78 17.62 -14.30
C SER A 439 -22.08 16.68 -13.31
N GLY A 440 -21.35 15.66 -13.79
CA GLY A 440 -20.66 14.69 -12.93
C GLY A 440 -21.58 13.60 -12.38
N THR A 441 -22.77 13.44 -12.97
CA THR A 441 -23.79 12.43 -12.65
C THR A 441 -23.79 11.29 -13.68
N ILE A 442 -24.36 10.15 -13.32
CA ILE A 442 -24.40 8.98 -14.21
C ILE A 442 -25.46 9.22 -15.29
N VAL A 443 -25.10 8.99 -16.56
CA VAL A 443 -26.06 9.08 -17.67
C VAL A 443 -27.07 7.94 -17.54
N PHE A 444 -28.26 8.25 -17.04
CA PHE A 444 -29.29 7.26 -16.70
C PHE A 444 -29.68 6.37 -17.88
N GLU A 445 -29.83 6.94 -19.08
CA GLU A 445 -30.15 6.19 -20.30
C GLU A 445 -29.02 5.24 -20.71
N ASP A 446 -27.76 5.59 -20.44
CA ASP A 446 -26.62 4.71 -20.72
C ASP A 446 -26.56 3.55 -19.70
N LEU A 447 -26.85 3.81 -18.42
CA LEU A 447 -27.02 2.76 -17.42
C LEU A 447 -28.11 1.77 -17.83
N VAL A 448 -29.30 2.26 -18.19
CA VAL A 448 -30.42 1.43 -18.69
C VAL A 448 -30.00 0.63 -19.93
N ALA A 449 -29.30 1.26 -20.88
CA ALA A 449 -28.84 0.60 -22.10
C ALA A 449 -27.78 -0.50 -21.83
N GLN A 450 -26.80 -0.26 -20.95
CA GLN A 450 -25.84 -1.31 -20.58
C GLN A 450 -26.51 -2.42 -19.77
N ALA A 451 -27.41 -2.09 -18.85
CA ALA A 451 -28.13 -3.08 -18.04
C ALA A 451 -29.02 -4.00 -18.89
N GLU A 452 -29.78 -3.46 -19.86
CA GLU A 452 -30.55 -4.28 -20.80
C GLU A 452 -29.66 -5.12 -21.72
N LYS A 453 -28.59 -4.53 -22.27
CA LYS A 453 -27.62 -5.23 -23.13
C LYS A 453 -26.91 -6.39 -22.43
N HIS A 454 -26.70 -6.29 -21.11
CA HIS A 454 -25.97 -7.28 -20.32
C HIS A 454 -26.86 -8.11 -19.38
N LYS A 455 -28.18 -7.97 -19.43
CA LYS A 455 -29.15 -8.55 -18.45
C LYS A 455 -28.97 -10.02 -18.10
N ASP A 456 -28.57 -10.86 -19.06
CA ASP A 456 -28.40 -12.30 -18.85
C ASP A 456 -27.07 -12.64 -18.13
N THR A 457 -26.12 -11.70 -18.17
CA THR A 457 -24.75 -11.80 -17.61
C THR A 457 -24.45 -10.75 -16.54
N LEU A 458 -25.41 -9.90 -16.18
CA LEU A 458 -25.22 -8.81 -15.22
C LEU A 458 -25.11 -9.38 -13.79
N ALA A 459 -23.95 -9.18 -13.17
CA ALA A 459 -23.71 -9.53 -11.77
C ALA A 459 -23.92 -8.32 -10.86
N ALA A 460 -23.25 -7.21 -11.17
CA ALA A 460 -23.17 -6.07 -10.27
C ALA A 460 -23.23 -4.72 -11.01
N ALA A 461 -23.58 -3.67 -10.27
CA ALA A 461 -23.13 -2.31 -10.54
C ALA A 461 -22.36 -1.78 -9.32
N MET A 462 -21.26 -1.05 -9.55
CA MET A 462 -20.54 -0.34 -8.49
C MET A 462 -20.80 1.16 -8.61
N ILE A 463 -21.40 1.77 -7.57
CA ILE A 463 -21.77 3.18 -7.55
C ILE A 463 -21.18 3.84 -6.30
N THR A 464 -20.49 4.98 -6.44
CA THR A 464 -20.05 5.80 -5.30
C THR A 464 -21.13 6.84 -4.99
N TYR A 465 -21.50 7.03 -3.73
CA TYR A 465 -22.55 7.98 -3.34
C TYR A 465 -22.20 8.77 -2.06
N PRO A 466 -22.34 10.12 -2.05
CA PRO A 466 -22.41 10.99 -3.23
C PRO A 466 -21.25 10.71 -4.20
N SER A 467 -21.41 11.07 -5.47
CA SER A 467 -20.45 10.67 -6.50
C SER A 467 -19.05 11.23 -6.22
N THR A 468 -18.03 10.63 -6.84
CA THR A 468 -16.63 11.09 -6.78
C THR A 468 -16.43 12.51 -7.34
N CYS A 469 -17.45 13.10 -7.96
CA CYS A 469 -17.48 14.50 -8.38
C CYS A 469 -18.00 15.44 -7.28
N GLY A 470 -18.32 14.93 -6.09
CA GLY A 470 -18.81 15.71 -4.96
C GLY A 470 -20.30 16.08 -5.03
N VAL A 471 -21.12 15.32 -5.75
CA VAL A 471 -22.55 15.64 -5.96
C VAL A 471 -23.50 14.52 -5.53
N PHE A 472 -24.64 14.91 -4.96
CA PHE A 472 -25.77 14.02 -4.73
C PHE A 472 -26.60 13.89 -6.01
N ASP A 473 -26.77 12.66 -6.49
CA ASP A 473 -27.69 12.34 -7.58
C ASP A 473 -29.10 12.07 -7.01
N ASP A 474 -30.11 12.77 -7.51
CA ASP A 474 -31.50 12.63 -7.05
C ASP A 474 -32.13 11.28 -7.49
N SER A 475 -31.54 10.58 -8.48
CA SER A 475 -32.10 9.38 -9.14
C SER A 475 -31.46 8.04 -8.73
N ILE A 476 -30.73 8.02 -7.60
CA ILE A 476 -30.00 6.85 -7.12
C ILE A 476 -30.88 5.60 -6.89
N ARG A 477 -32.15 5.78 -6.46
CA ARG A 477 -33.09 4.67 -6.26
C ARG A 477 -33.52 4.03 -7.58
N GLU A 478 -33.77 4.86 -8.58
CA GLU A 478 -34.12 4.45 -9.93
C GLU A 478 -32.95 3.71 -10.58
N MET A 479 -31.71 4.18 -10.39
CA MET A 479 -30.49 3.48 -10.85
C MET A 479 -30.35 2.09 -10.23
N ILE A 480 -30.60 1.98 -8.92
CA ILE A 480 -30.57 0.70 -8.21
C ILE A 480 -31.66 -0.24 -8.74
N GLN A 481 -32.89 0.26 -8.90
CA GLN A 481 -34.01 -0.53 -9.42
C GLN A 481 -33.72 -1.05 -10.84
N VAL A 482 -33.11 -0.24 -11.71
CA VAL A 482 -32.71 -0.66 -13.07
C VAL A 482 -31.73 -1.84 -13.04
N VAL A 483 -30.81 -1.90 -12.07
CA VAL A 483 -29.86 -3.01 -11.92
C VAL A 483 -30.57 -4.26 -11.36
N HIS A 484 -31.43 -4.09 -10.35
CA HIS A 484 -32.23 -5.17 -9.76
C HIS A 484 -33.21 -5.80 -10.75
N ASP A 485 -33.88 -5.00 -11.58
CA ASP A 485 -34.81 -5.45 -12.64
C ASP A 485 -34.15 -6.34 -13.70
N LYS A 486 -32.82 -6.28 -13.83
CA LYS A 486 -32.00 -7.12 -14.72
C LYS A 486 -31.27 -8.25 -13.99
N GLY A 487 -31.59 -8.45 -12.71
CA GLY A 487 -31.06 -9.54 -11.87
C GLY A 487 -29.64 -9.33 -11.36
N GLY A 488 -29.07 -8.13 -11.51
CA GLY A 488 -27.83 -7.74 -10.86
C GLY A 488 -28.07 -7.23 -9.43
N LEU A 489 -26.99 -7.08 -8.66
CA LEU A 489 -26.98 -6.44 -7.35
C LEU A 489 -26.20 -5.11 -7.37
N VAL A 490 -26.41 -4.24 -6.39
CA VAL A 490 -25.69 -2.97 -6.29
C VAL A 490 -24.68 -3.00 -5.16
N TYR A 491 -23.41 -2.83 -5.53
CA TYR A 491 -22.33 -2.50 -4.63
C TYR A 491 -22.22 -0.97 -4.51
N LEU A 492 -22.29 -0.45 -3.28
CA LEU A 492 -22.09 0.96 -3.00
C LEU A 492 -20.70 1.21 -2.42
N ASP A 493 -19.94 2.08 -3.07
CA ASP A 493 -18.67 2.56 -2.57
C ASP A 493 -18.92 3.66 -1.53
N GLY A 494 -18.72 3.29 -0.25
CA GLY A 494 -18.96 4.14 0.91
C GLY A 494 -17.75 4.96 1.34
N ALA A 495 -16.75 5.16 0.48
CA ALA A 495 -15.66 6.11 0.73
C ALA A 495 -16.17 7.51 1.11
N ASN A 496 -17.27 7.94 0.48
CA ASN A 496 -17.88 9.26 0.64
C ASN A 496 -18.98 9.29 1.73
N MET A 497 -19.02 8.29 2.63
CA MET A 497 -20.01 8.22 3.72
C MET A 497 -19.95 9.40 4.71
N ASN A 498 -18.88 10.21 4.72
CA ASN A 498 -18.84 11.41 5.57
C ASN A 498 -19.93 12.44 5.21
N ALA A 499 -20.50 12.38 3.99
CA ALA A 499 -21.67 13.16 3.60
C ALA A 499 -23.02 12.49 3.95
N GLN A 500 -23.03 11.25 4.43
CA GLN A 500 -24.26 10.45 4.62
C GLN A 500 -24.64 10.17 6.08
N VAL A 501 -23.68 10.02 7.00
CA VAL A 501 -23.95 9.50 8.36
C VAL A 501 -25.03 10.33 9.09
N GLY A 502 -26.15 9.68 9.40
CA GLY A 502 -27.29 10.30 10.08
C GLY A 502 -28.17 11.20 9.19
N LEU A 503 -27.92 11.23 7.88
CA LEU A 503 -28.69 11.98 6.88
C LEU A 503 -29.41 11.04 5.89
N CYS A 504 -28.71 9.99 5.43
CA CYS A 504 -29.24 8.93 4.57
C CYS A 504 -28.44 7.63 4.81
N ARG A 505 -29.00 6.47 4.40
CA ARG A 505 -28.38 5.15 4.65
C ARG A 505 -28.42 4.26 3.40
N PRO A 506 -27.28 3.70 2.93
CA PRO A 506 -27.21 2.86 1.74
C PRO A 506 -28.26 1.73 1.64
N GLY A 507 -28.54 1.03 2.73
CA GLY A 507 -29.57 -0.02 2.77
C GLY A 507 -31.00 0.50 2.56
N ASP A 508 -31.33 1.67 3.12
CA ASP A 508 -32.68 2.28 3.04
C ASP A 508 -33.04 2.81 1.64
N TYR A 509 -32.05 3.03 0.79
CA TYR A 509 -32.25 3.38 -0.62
C TYR A 509 -31.87 2.26 -1.60
N GLY A 510 -31.56 1.06 -1.10
CA GLY A 510 -31.60 -0.19 -1.87
C GLY A 510 -30.25 -0.79 -2.29
N ALA A 511 -29.11 -0.27 -1.81
CA ALA A 511 -27.84 -0.94 -2.04
C ALA A 511 -27.85 -2.35 -1.40
N ASP A 512 -27.14 -3.33 -1.99
CA ASP A 512 -27.08 -4.70 -1.45
C ASP A 512 -25.87 -4.90 -0.52
N VAL A 513 -24.76 -4.23 -0.82
CA VAL A 513 -23.52 -4.24 -0.04
C VAL A 513 -22.82 -2.88 -0.14
N CYS A 514 -22.16 -2.46 0.93
CA CYS A 514 -21.33 -1.26 0.96
C CYS A 514 -20.07 -1.48 1.80
N HIS A 515 -18.91 -0.99 1.36
CA HIS A 515 -17.74 -0.89 2.24
C HIS A 515 -17.61 0.50 2.86
N LEU A 516 -17.00 0.57 4.04
CA LEU A 516 -16.70 1.82 4.74
C LEU A 516 -15.19 2.01 4.89
N ASN A 517 -14.64 3.15 4.49
CA ASN A 517 -13.28 3.51 4.88
C ASN A 517 -13.26 4.02 6.33
N LEU A 518 -12.97 3.14 7.30
CA LEU A 518 -12.79 3.58 8.71
C LEU A 518 -11.65 4.61 8.87
N HIS A 519 -10.69 4.60 7.94
CA HIS A 519 -9.56 5.51 7.81
C HIS A 519 -9.84 6.76 6.97
N LYS A 520 -11.12 7.06 6.74
CA LYS A 520 -11.62 8.33 6.21
C LYS A 520 -12.73 8.84 7.13
N THR A 521 -13.89 8.18 7.11
CA THR A 521 -15.10 8.62 7.83
C THR A 521 -15.04 8.42 9.34
N PHE A 522 -14.31 7.41 9.84
CA PHE A 522 -14.33 6.98 11.25
C PHE A 522 -12.96 7.04 11.95
N CYS A 523 -12.19 8.07 11.62
CA CYS A 523 -11.02 8.57 12.36
C CYS A 523 -9.77 7.68 12.48
N ILE A 524 -9.69 6.49 11.86
CA ILE A 524 -8.41 5.74 11.78
C ILE A 524 -7.38 6.63 11.03
N PRO A 525 -6.16 6.84 11.58
CA PRO A 525 -5.20 7.77 11.01
C PRO A 525 -4.65 7.28 9.69
N HIS A 526 -4.54 8.19 8.72
CA HIS A 526 -4.07 7.90 7.37
C HIS A 526 -2.63 7.36 7.32
N GLY A 527 -1.81 7.62 8.35
CA GLY A 527 -0.52 6.96 8.58
C GLY A 527 0.50 7.07 7.45
N GLY A 528 0.45 8.14 6.64
CA GLY A 528 1.29 8.30 5.43
C GLY A 528 0.91 7.39 4.26
N GLY A 529 -0.26 6.73 4.31
CA GLY A 529 -0.74 5.77 3.32
C GLY A 529 -1.11 4.39 3.88
N GLY A 530 -1.35 4.27 5.18
CA GLY A 530 -1.77 3.06 5.89
C GLY A 530 -1.34 3.06 7.36
N PRO A 531 -2.09 2.44 8.28
CA PRO A 531 -3.05 1.35 8.04
C PRO A 531 -4.44 1.81 7.57
N GLY A 532 -5.28 0.85 7.20
CA GLY A 532 -6.71 1.05 6.99
C GLY A 532 -7.53 -0.12 7.52
N MET A 533 -8.84 0.07 7.51
CA MET A 533 -9.86 -0.98 7.58
C MET A 533 -10.98 -0.63 6.59
N GLY A 534 -11.59 -1.65 6.00
CA GLY A 534 -12.63 -1.55 4.97
C GLY A 534 -13.81 -2.49 5.20
N PRO A 535 -14.44 -2.52 6.39
CA PRO A 535 -15.55 -3.41 6.69
C PRO A 535 -16.70 -3.24 5.69
N ILE A 536 -17.40 -4.35 5.42
CA ILE A 536 -18.57 -4.36 4.54
C ILE A 536 -19.86 -4.55 5.32
N GLY A 537 -20.85 -3.69 5.08
CA GLY A 537 -22.25 -3.93 5.45
C GLY A 537 -22.99 -4.60 4.30
N VAL A 538 -23.87 -5.56 4.60
CA VAL A 538 -24.64 -6.34 3.61
C VAL A 538 -26.09 -6.54 4.02
N ASN A 539 -26.97 -6.68 3.02
CA ASN A 539 -28.37 -7.07 3.26
C ASN A 539 -28.54 -8.59 3.48
N ASP A 540 -29.76 -9.02 3.82
CA ASP A 540 -30.12 -10.42 4.07
C ASP A 540 -29.68 -11.38 2.95
N LYS A 541 -29.74 -10.97 1.68
CA LYS A 541 -29.39 -11.81 0.53
C LYS A 541 -27.91 -12.21 0.55
N LEU A 542 -27.06 -11.28 0.99
CA LEU A 542 -25.60 -11.39 0.94
C LEU A 542 -24.98 -11.84 2.28
N LYS A 543 -25.72 -11.74 3.39
CA LYS A 543 -25.30 -12.21 4.73
C LYS A 543 -24.71 -13.64 4.78
N PRO A 544 -25.26 -14.67 4.09
CA PRO A 544 -24.66 -16.02 4.07
C PRO A 544 -23.31 -16.10 3.33
N PHE A 545 -22.98 -15.08 2.54
CA PHE A 545 -21.83 -15.01 1.64
C PHE A 545 -20.77 -14.01 2.12
N LEU A 546 -20.84 -13.56 3.38
CA LEU A 546 -19.76 -12.77 3.99
C LEU A 546 -18.43 -13.58 4.03
N PRO A 547 -17.27 -12.90 4.11
CA PRO A 547 -15.98 -13.58 4.26
C PRO A 547 -15.92 -14.45 5.52
N GLY A 548 -15.44 -15.69 5.36
CA GLY A 548 -15.20 -16.63 6.46
C GLY A 548 -13.71 -16.92 6.63
N HIS A 549 -13.27 -17.54 7.72
CA HIS A 549 -11.82 -17.79 7.94
C HIS A 549 -11.53 -19.20 8.46
N PRO A 550 -10.52 -19.90 7.90
CA PRO A 550 -10.31 -21.34 8.15
C PRO A 550 -9.78 -21.69 9.54
N VAL A 551 -9.17 -20.74 10.28
CA VAL A 551 -8.63 -20.99 11.64
C VAL A 551 -9.66 -20.65 12.71
N ARG A 552 -10.26 -19.46 12.61
CA ARG A 552 -11.40 -19.03 13.44
C ARG A 552 -12.38 -18.30 12.54
N ASN A 553 -13.54 -18.88 12.28
CA ASN A 553 -14.58 -18.20 11.52
C ASN A 553 -15.21 -17.08 12.39
N PRO A 554 -15.34 -15.83 11.90
CA PRO A 554 -16.07 -14.78 12.61
C PRO A 554 -17.54 -15.15 12.85
N SER A 555 -18.19 -14.53 13.84
CA SER A 555 -19.63 -14.73 14.11
C SER A 555 -20.53 -14.37 12.92
N THR A 556 -20.09 -13.40 12.12
CA THR A 556 -20.71 -12.93 10.88
C THR A 556 -20.15 -13.63 9.63
N GLY A 557 -19.25 -14.61 9.78
CA GLY A 557 -18.51 -15.22 8.68
C GLY A 557 -19.31 -16.24 7.86
N GLY A 558 -19.37 -16.02 6.55
CA GLY A 558 -20.10 -16.82 5.57
C GLY A 558 -19.21 -17.68 4.66
N SER A 559 -19.72 -18.02 3.48
CA SER A 559 -19.11 -19.03 2.59
C SER A 559 -17.98 -18.55 1.67
N VAL A 560 -17.70 -17.25 1.59
CA VAL A 560 -16.73 -16.68 0.62
C VAL A 560 -15.26 -17.01 0.93
N GLY A 561 -14.98 -17.50 2.14
CA GLY A 561 -13.61 -17.75 2.58
C GLY A 561 -12.85 -16.46 2.89
N ALA A 562 -11.54 -16.59 3.10
CA ALA A 562 -10.75 -15.55 3.76
C ALA A 562 -10.24 -14.49 2.77
N VAL A 563 -10.62 -13.23 3.00
CA VAL A 563 -10.13 -12.05 2.26
C VAL A 563 -9.02 -11.30 3.00
N SER A 564 -8.62 -11.78 4.17
CA SER A 564 -7.52 -11.26 4.99
C SER A 564 -6.93 -12.38 5.85
N ALA A 565 -5.65 -12.25 6.22
CA ALA A 565 -4.92 -13.29 6.94
C ALA A 565 -5.41 -13.50 8.39
N ALA A 566 -6.05 -12.50 8.99
CA ALA A 566 -6.70 -12.57 10.30
C ALA A 566 -8.21 -12.37 10.17
N PRO A 567 -9.06 -12.95 11.06
CA PRO A 567 -10.49 -13.04 10.83
C PRO A 567 -11.22 -11.68 10.86
N GLU A 568 -10.71 -10.72 11.64
CA GLU A 568 -11.21 -9.34 11.75
C GLU A 568 -10.13 -8.32 11.30
N GLY A 569 -9.28 -8.72 10.34
CA GLY A 569 -8.29 -7.85 9.72
C GLY A 569 -7.27 -7.27 10.72
N SER A 570 -7.17 -5.94 10.76
CA SER A 570 -6.31 -5.20 11.70
C SER A 570 -7.10 -4.84 12.96
N ALA A 571 -7.44 -5.83 13.78
CA ALA A 571 -8.33 -5.67 14.94
C ALA A 571 -7.91 -4.57 15.95
N SER A 572 -6.62 -4.35 16.15
CA SER A 572 -6.08 -3.41 17.15
C SER A 572 -6.32 -1.92 16.86
N ILE A 573 -6.74 -1.56 15.64
CA ILE A 573 -7.11 -0.19 15.25
C ILE A 573 -8.63 0.04 15.19
N LEU A 574 -9.44 -1.01 15.32
CA LEU A 574 -10.91 -0.89 15.47
C LEU A 574 -11.38 -0.10 16.72
N PRO A 575 -10.66 -0.11 17.86
CA PRO A 575 -10.97 0.77 18.99
C PRO A 575 -11.09 2.26 18.63
N ILE A 576 -10.37 2.75 17.61
CA ILE A 576 -10.43 4.14 17.17
C ILE A 576 -11.86 4.52 16.75
N SER A 577 -12.40 3.79 15.77
CA SER A 577 -13.74 4.05 15.24
C SER A 577 -14.84 3.76 16.25
N TRP A 578 -14.63 2.76 17.12
CA TRP A 578 -15.52 2.49 18.25
C TRP A 578 -15.54 3.69 19.22
N VAL A 579 -14.39 4.26 19.57
CA VAL A 579 -14.27 5.43 20.46
C VAL A 579 -14.91 6.66 19.82
N TYR A 580 -14.64 6.93 18.53
CA TYR A 580 -15.28 8.02 17.78
C TYR A 580 -16.83 7.93 17.84
N ILE A 581 -17.40 6.78 17.45
CA ILE A 581 -18.85 6.57 17.44
C ILE A 581 -19.44 6.75 18.84
N ALA A 582 -18.79 6.20 19.87
CA ALA A 582 -19.26 6.28 21.25
C ALA A 582 -19.16 7.70 21.85
N MET A 583 -18.17 8.50 21.50
CA MET A 583 -18.04 9.88 21.99
C MET A 583 -18.96 10.86 21.26
N MET A 584 -19.11 10.70 19.94
CA MET A 584 -19.99 11.54 19.13
C MET A 584 -21.47 11.21 19.38
N GLY A 585 -21.79 9.91 19.50
CA GLY A 585 -23.17 9.42 19.54
C GLY A 585 -24.00 9.83 18.31
N LYS A 586 -25.28 9.45 18.30
CA LYS A 586 -26.19 9.73 17.18
C LYS A 586 -26.23 11.19 16.71
N ARG A 587 -26.23 12.15 17.63
CA ARG A 587 -26.31 13.59 17.30
C ARG A 587 -24.98 14.18 16.84
N GLY A 588 -23.87 13.84 17.49
CA GLY A 588 -22.55 14.32 17.08
C GLY A 588 -22.18 13.81 15.68
N LEU A 589 -22.44 12.53 15.40
CA LEU A 589 -22.20 11.94 14.08
C LEU A 589 -23.02 12.63 12.99
N THR A 590 -24.32 12.85 13.23
CA THR A 590 -25.18 13.58 12.28
C THR A 590 -24.68 15.02 12.07
N GLN A 591 -24.29 15.72 13.14
CA GLN A 591 -23.78 17.09 13.05
C GLN A 591 -22.44 17.17 12.31
N ALA A 592 -21.56 16.17 12.46
CA ALA A 592 -20.32 16.08 11.70
C ALA A 592 -20.60 16.05 10.18
N SER A 593 -21.48 15.17 9.70
CA SER A 593 -21.85 15.15 8.28
C SER A 593 -22.48 16.46 7.79
N LYS A 594 -23.32 17.10 8.62
CA LYS A 594 -23.90 18.42 8.29
C LYS A 594 -22.83 19.50 8.13
N VAL A 595 -21.86 19.57 9.05
CA VAL A 595 -20.79 20.57 9.02
C VAL A 595 -19.78 20.27 7.90
N ALA A 596 -19.46 19.01 7.60
CA ALA A 596 -18.61 18.67 6.45
C ALA A 596 -19.18 19.19 5.12
N ILE A 597 -20.51 19.03 4.92
CA ILE A 597 -21.22 19.58 3.75
C ILE A 597 -21.21 21.12 3.76
N LEU A 598 -21.45 21.76 4.91
CA LEU A 598 -21.43 23.21 5.04
C LEU A 598 -20.05 23.79 4.73
N ASN A 599 -18.98 23.19 5.27
CA ASN A 599 -17.60 23.63 5.07
C ASN A 599 -17.22 23.60 3.58
N ALA A 600 -17.57 22.52 2.86
CA ALA A 600 -17.33 22.39 1.43
C ALA A 600 -18.12 23.42 0.61
N ASN A 601 -19.41 23.62 0.89
CA ASN A 601 -20.22 24.62 0.20
C ASN A 601 -19.76 26.06 0.50
N TYR A 602 -19.33 26.35 1.73
CA TYR A 602 -18.77 27.64 2.12
C TYR A 602 -17.51 27.98 1.31
N MET A 603 -16.57 27.03 1.18
CA MET A 603 -15.37 27.22 0.37
C MET A 603 -15.70 27.36 -1.13
N ALA A 604 -16.60 26.51 -1.66
CA ALA A 604 -17.03 26.60 -3.05
C ALA A 604 -17.75 27.93 -3.36
N GLU A 605 -18.46 28.51 -2.39
CA GLU A 605 -19.09 29.82 -2.49
C GLU A 605 -18.06 30.97 -2.42
N ARG A 606 -17.06 30.88 -1.52
CA ARG A 606 -15.95 31.84 -1.45
C ARG A 606 -15.06 31.87 -2.70
N LEU A 607 -14.92 30.73 -3.40
CA LEU A 607 -14.00 30.59 -4.53
C LEU A 607 -14.64 30.78 -5.91
N LYS A 608 -15.98 30.86 -5.99
CA LYS A 608 -16.73 30.87 -7.27
C LYS A 608 -16.36 31.99 -8.25
N ASP A 609 -15.96 33.16 -7.74
CA ASP A 609 -15.59 34.33 -8.56
C ASP A 609 -14.11 34.30 -9.00
N HIS A 610 -13.38 33.25 -8.59
CA HIS A 610 -11.94 33.07 -8.81
C HIS A 610 -11.63 31.82 -9.64
N TYR A 611 -12.39 30.74 -9.42
CA TYR A 611 -12.26 29.45 -10.08
C TYR A 611 -13.63 28.86 -10.41
N ASP A 612 -13.73 28.20 -11.57
CA ASP A 612 -14.95 27.50 -11.96
C ASP A 612 -15.12 26.23 -11.11
N ILE A 613 -16.24 26.15 -10.38
CA ILE A 613 -16.64 24.95 -9.62
C ILE A 613 -17.35 24.01 -10.58
N LEU A 614 -16.67 22.92 -10.97
CA LEU A 614 -16.99 22.14 -12.17
C LEU A 614 -18.32 21.37 -12.07
N PHE A 615 -18.66 20.88 -10.87
CA PHE A 615 -19.84 20.05 -10.64
C PHE A 615 -20.66 20.58 -9.45
N ARG A 616 -21.98 20.57 -9.60
CA ARG A 616 -22.96 20.95 -8.58
C ARG A 616 -24.21 20.07 -8.79
N GLY A 617 -24.86 19.65 -7.70
CA GLY A 617 -26.12 18.93 -7.77
C GLY A 617 -27.26 19.81 -8.31
N ALA A 618 -28.43 19.21 -8.57
CA ALA A 618 -29.56 19.87 -9.23
C ALA A 618 -30.05 21.18 -8.56
N ARG A 619 -29.74 21.38 -7.27
CA ARG A 619 -30.09 22.55 -6.46
C ARG A 619 -28.94 23.57 -6.31
N GLY A 620 -27.84 23.41 -7.04
CA GLY A 620 -26.68 24.32 -7.05
C GLY A 620 -25.64 24.08 -5.96
N HIS A 621 -25.85 23.10 -5.08
CA HIS A 621 -24.96 22.76 -3.97
C HIS A 621 -24.02 21.59 -4.29
N VAL A 622 -22.94 21.51 -3.53
CA VAL A 622 -22.03 20.35 -3.50
C VAL A 622 -22.30 19.51 -2.24
N ALA A 623 -21.71 18.32 -2.15
CA ALA A 623 -21.75 17.48 -0.96
C ALA A 623 -20.63 17.90 0.04
N HIS A 624 -19.88 16.94 0.57
CA HIS A 624 -18.70 17.18 1.44
C HIS A 624 -17.42 17.61 0.70
N GLU A 625 -17.42 17.62 -0.63
CA GLU A 625 -16.24 17.91 -1.46
C GLU A 625 -16.65 18.58 -2.77
N PHE A 626 -15.72 19.26 -3.44
CA PHE A 626 -15.97 19.90 -4.74
C PHE A 626 -14.75 19.89 -5.67
N VAL A 627 -15.00 19.90 -6.98
CA VAL A 627 -13.97 19.95 -8.02
C VAL A 627 -13.80 21.37 -8.56
N MET A 628 -12.56 21.86 -8.55
CA MET A 628 -12.14 23.16 -9.02
C MET A 628 -11.43 23.03 -10.37
N ASP A 629 -11.98 23.63 -11.43
CA ASP A 629 -11.40 23.56 -12.77
C ASP A 629 -10.23 24.55 -12.92
N CYS A 630 -9.07 24.01 -13.25
CA CYS A 630 -7.83 24.76 -13.48
C CYS A 630 -7.36 24.67 -14.94
N ARG A 631 -8.08 23.95 -15.82
CA ARG A 631 -7.63 23.61 -17.18
C ARG A 631 -7.43 24.83 -18.07
N ALA A 632 -8.21 25.89 -17.85
CA ALA A 632 -8.12 27.15 -18.60
C ALA A 632 -6.75 27.84 -18.44
N PHE A 633 -6.13 27.76 -17.26
CA PHE A 633 -4.89 28.49 -16.93
C PHE A 633 -3.69 28.02 -17.75
N LYS A 634 -3.70 26.79 -18.27
CA LYS A 634 -2.67 26.30 -19.20
C LYS A 634 -2.67 27.09 -20.51
N LYS A 635 -3.85 27.52 -20.98
CA LYS A 635 -4.00 28.30 -22.21
C LYS A 635 -3.78 29.80 -21.99
N SER A 636 -4.29 30.36 -20.88
CA SER A 636 -4.17 31.80 -20.62
C SER A 636 -2.79 32.20 -20.09
N ALA A 637 -2.34 31.55 -19.02
CA ALA A 637 -1.11 31.88 -18.29
C ALA A 637 0.07 30.93 -18.58
N GLY A 638 -0.18 29.70 -19.05
CA GLY A 638 0.85 28.65 -19.12
C GLY A 638 1.01 27.88 -17.81
N ILE A 639 0.02 27.98 -16.91
CA ILE A 639 0.02 27.42 -15.56
C ILE A 639 -0.76 26.09 -15.53
N GLU A 640 -0.19 25.09 -14.89
CA GLU A 640 -0.80 23.77 -14.70
C GLU A 640 -1.12 23.52 -13.22
N ILE A 641 -1.91 22.48 -12.91
CA ILE A 641 -2.27 22.19 -11.52
C ILE A 641 -1.06 21.89 -10.62
N ASP A 642 0.01 21.33 -11.18
CA ASP A 642 1.25 21.08 -10.44
C ASP A 642 1.87 22.38 -9.94
N ASP A 643 1.79 23.47 -10.71
CA ASP A 643 2.27 24.78 -10.28
C ASP A 643 1.47 25.30 -9.07
N ILE A 644 0.14 25.22 -9.15
CA ILE A 644 -0.78 25.62 -8.07
C ILE A 644 -0.53 24.76 -6.82
N ALA A 645 -0.43 23.44 -7.00
CA ALA A 645 -0.19 22.48 -5.94
C ALA A 645 1.16 22.66 -5.25
N LYS A 646 2.22 23.00 -6.01
CA LYS A 646 3.53 23.32 -5.42
C LYS A 646 3.53 24.69 -4.76
N ARG A 647 2.82 25.67 -5.32
CA ARG A 647 2.70 27.02 -4.74
C ARG A 647 1.95 27.01 -3.41
N LEU A 648 0.95 26.15 -3.22
CA LEU A 648 0.27 25.96 -1.93
C LEU A 648 1.23 25.57 -0.79
N ILE A 649 2.34 24.86 -1.07
CA ILE A 649 3.38 24.54 -0.07
C ILE A 649 4.02 25.82 0.47
N ASP A 650 4.21 26.84 -0.37
CA ASP A 650 4.72 28.15 0.08
C ASP A 650 3.71 28.88 0.98
N PHE A 651 2.41 28.65 0.77
CA PHE A 651 1.34 29.10 1.66
C PHE A 651 1.17 28.24 2.92
N GLY A 652 2.00 27.20 3.11
CA GLY A 652 1.95 26.33 4.28
C GLY A 652 0.85 25.25 4.22
N PHE A 653 0.36 24.91 3.03
CA PHE A 653 -0.68 23.90 2.83
C PHE A 653 -0.22 22.73 1.97
N HIS A 654 -0.75 21.54 2.25
CA HIS A 654 -0.73 20.45 1.28
C HIS A 654 -1.75 20.73 0.16
N ALA A 655 -1.45 20.27 -1.06
CA ALA A 655 -2.38 20.40 -2.18
C ALA A 655 -3.66 19.54 -1.99
N PRO A 656 -4.81 19.96 -2.55
CA PRO A 656 -5.97 19.07 -2.72
C PRO A 656 -5.66 17.88 -3.65
N THR A 657 -6.63 16.98 -3.80
CA THR A 657 -6.48 15.81 -4.68
C THR A 657 -6.34 16.25 -6.13
N MET A 658 -5.32 15.76 -6.83
CA MET A 658 -4.88 16.29 -8.14
C MET A 658 -5.28 15.38 -9.31
N SER A 659 -5.79 15.96 -10.40
CA SER A 659 -6.13 15.27 -11.66
C SER A 659 -7.12 14.09 -11.54
N TRP A 660 -7.84 13.97 -10.43
CA TRP A 660 -8.87 12.96 -10.23
C TRP A 660 -10.08 13.58 -9.48
N PRO A 661 -11.34 13.29 -9.88
CA PRO A 661 -11.76 12.39 -10.97
C PRO A 661 -11.52 12.95 -12.39
N VAL A 662 -11.24 14.25 -12.53
CA VAL A 662 -11.01 14.90 -13.85
C VAL A 662 -9.54 15.30 -14.01
N PRO A 663 -8.86 14.91 -15.11
CA PRO A 663 -7.49 15.36 -15.38
C PRO A 663 -7.37 16.88 -15.48
N GLY A 664 -6.35 17.46 -14.83
CA GLY A 664 -6.10 18.91 -14.84
C GLY A 664 -7.00 19.72 -13.90
N THR A 665 -7.70 19.09 -12.96
CA THR A 665 -8.47 19.77 -11.89
C THR A 665 -7.89 19.49 -10.50
N LEU A 666 -8.38 20.22 -9.49
CA LEU A 666 -8.11 19.97 -8.07
C LEU A 666 -9.43 19.67 -7.34
N MET A 667 -9.46 18.63 -6.49
CA MET A 667 -10.64 18.27 -5.70
C MET A 667 -10.41 18.47 -4.21
N VAL A 668 -11.28 19.26 -3.59
CA VAL A 668 -11.14 19.85 -2.26
C VAL A 668 -12.17 19.26 -1.31
N GLU A 669 -11.72 18.66 -0.20
CA GLU A 669 -12.56 18.17 0.89
C GLU A 669 -12.03 18.72 2.23
N PRO A 670 -12.70 19.67 2.90
CA PRO A 670 -12.20 20.26 4.15
C PRO A 670 -12.54 19.44 5.41
N THR A 671 -13.52 18.54 5.34
CA THR A 671 -14.11 17.83 6.50
C THR A 671 -14.78 18.77 7.52
N GLU A 672 -15.37 18.18 8.57
CA GLU A 672 -16.00 18.89 9.69
C GLU A 672 -15.02 19.42 10.74
N SER A 673 -13.78 18.94 10.76
CA SER A 673 -12.83 19.20 11.85
C SER A 673 -12.08 20.52 11.73
N GLU A 674 -12.15 21.18 10.57
CA GLU A 674 -11.41 22.40 10.30
C GLU A 674 -12.24 23.65 10.64
N SER A 675 -11.69 24.51 11.51
CA SER A 675 -12.30 25.79 11.89
C SER A 675 -12.53 26.70 10.69
N LYS A 676 -13.52 27.60 10.73
CA LYS A 676 -13.78 28.54 9.63
C LYS A 676 -12.55 29.39 9.32
N ALA A 677 -11.79 29.79 10.34
CA ALA A 677 -10.53 30.51 10.17
C ALA A 677 -9.50 29.75 9.31
N GLU A 678 -9.48 28.42 9.35
CA GLU A 678 -8.59 27.60 8.52
C GLU A 678 -9.09 27.48 7.08
N LEU A 679 -10.41 27.27 6.90
CA LEU A 679 -11.04 27.33 5.59
C LEU A 679 -10.76 28.67 4.91
N ASP A 680 -10.81 29.77 5.69
CA ASP A 680 -10.52 31.12 5.22
C ASP A 680 -9.05 31.28 4.80
N ARG A 681 -8.08 30.81 5.61
CA ARG A 681 -6.65 30.84 5.23
C ARG A 681 -6.39 30.11 3.91
N PHE A 682 -7.03 28.95 3.69
CA PHE A 682 -6.88 28.19 2.46
C PHE A 682 -7.56 28.88 1.26
N CYS A 683 -8.76 29.43 1.44
CA CYS A 683 -9.44 30.21 0.40
C CYS A 683 -8.61 31.44 0.01
N ASP A 684 -8.06 32.17 0.99
CA ASP A 684 -7.23 33.35 0.76
C ASP A 684 -5.92 33.01 0.03
N ALA A 685 -5.31 31.86 0.33
CA ALA A 685 -4.16 31.33 -0.41
C ALA A 685 -4.50 31.07 -1.89
N LEU A 686 -5.62 30.37 -2.16
CA LEU A 686 -6.09 30.15 -3.53
C LEU A 686 -6.47 31.45 -4.25
N ILE A 687 -7.12 32.40 -3.58
CA ILE A 687 -7.44 33.72 -4.16
C ILE A 687 -6.15 34.49 -4.50
N THR A 688 -5.13 34.41 -3.65
CA THR A 688 -3.82 35.02 -3.90
C THR A 688 -3.14 34.35 -5.10
N ILE A 689 -3.14 33.02 -5.17
CA ILE A 689 -2.64 32.27 -6.33
C ILE A 689 -3.41 32.64 -7.62
N ARG A 690 -4.74 32.83 -7.55
CA ARG A 690 -5.51 33.29 -8.72
C ARG A 690 -5.09 34.69 -9.19
N ASN A 691 -4.68 35.56 -8.27
CA ASN A 691 -4.13 36.87 -8.62
C ASN A 691 -2.71 36.76 -9.20
N GLU A 692 -1.84 35.87 -8.68
CA GLU A 692 -0.54 35.56 -9.30
C GLU A 692 -0.72 35.05 -10.74
N ILE A 693 -1.70 34.16 -10.99
CA ILE A 693 -2.09 33.72 -12.34
C ILE A 693 -2.54 34.93 -13.18
N ARG A 694 -3.37 35.83 -12.63
CA ARG A 694 -3.87 37.01 -13.37
C ARG A 694 -2.74 37.96 -13.77
N ASP A 695 -1.74 38.15 -12.91
CA ASP A 695 -0.59 38.99 -13.24
C ASP A 695 0.27 38.40 -14.38
N ILE A 696 0.25 37.07 -14.58
CA ILE A 696 0.83 36.40 -15.75
C ILE A 696 -0.09 36.55 -16.98
N GLU A 697 -1.41 36.43 -16.82
CA GLU A 697 -2.40 36.66 -17.90
C GLU A 697 -2.33 38.09 -18.46
N GLU A 698 -2.09 39.08 -17.60
CA GLU A 698 -1.96 40.51 -17.93
C GLU A 698 -0.52 40.92 -18.32
N GLY A 699 0.45 40.01 -18.27
CA GLY A 699 1.85 40.27 -18.66
C GLY A 699 2.66 41.13 -17.69
N LYS A 700 2.21 41.28 -16.44
CA LYS A 700 2.97 41.92 -15.35
C LYS A 700 4.08 41.01 -14.81
N MET A 701 3.91 39.69 -14.90
CA MET A 701 4.91 38.68 -14.56
C MET A 701 5.29 37.83 -15.78
N PRO A 702 6.56 37.40 -15.92
CA PRO A 702 6.95 36.45 -16.96
C PRO A 702 6.24 35.11 -16.83
N LYS A 703 5.96 34.43 -17.94
CA LYS A 703 5.30 33.11 -17.96
C LYS A 703 6.16 31.98 -17.40
N ASP A 704 7.48 32.07 -17.61
CA ASP A 704 8.43 31.00 -17.33
C ASP A 704 9.23 31.20 -16.03
N ASP A 705 9.26 32.44 -15.50
CA ASP A 705 9.90 32.76 -14.22
C ASP A 705 9.00 33.65 -13.35
N ASN A 706 8.28 32.99 -12.44
CA ASN A 706 7.30 33.56 -11.52
C ASN A 706 7.14 32.62 -10.31
N PRO A 707 6.48 33.03 -9.21
CA PRO A 707 6.39 32.21 -8.01
C PRO A 707 5.73 30.84 -8.23
N LEU A 708 4.76 30.74 -9.15
CA LEU A 708 4.08 29.48 -9.49
C LEU A 708 5.00 28.47 -10.19
N LYS A 709 5.90 28.93 -11.08
CA LYS A 709 6.92 28.08 -11.70
C LYS A 709 8.10 27.78 -10.76
N GLY A 710 8.49 28.74 -9.92
CA GLY A 710 9.56 28.57 -8.93
C GLY A 710 9.21 27.65 -7.76
N ALA A 711 7.92 27.50 -7.44
CA ALA A 711 7.47 26.73 -6.29
C ALA A 711 7.76 25.21 -6.39
N PRO A 712 8.01 24.52 -5.25
CA PRO A 712 8.06 25.07 -3.89
C PRO A 712 9.44 25.71 -3.60
N HIS A 713 9.44 26.80 -2.85
CA HIS A 713 10.67 27.50 -2.51
C HIS A 713 11.32 26.87 -1.27
N SER A 714 12.30 26.01 -1.52
CA SER A 714 13.05 25.32 -0.46
C SER A 714 13.80 26.29 0.46
N ILE A 715 14.08 25.87 1.70
CA ILE A 715 14.92 26.66 2.62
C ILE A 715 16.30 26.99 2.01
N ALA A 716 16.85 26.09 1.18
CA ALA A 716 18.10 26.30 0.48
C ALA A 716 17.98 27.31 -0.69
N ALA A 717 16.85 27.36 -1.39
CA ALA A 717 16.59 28.36 -2.42
C ALA A 717 16.47 29.78 -1.82
N ILE A 718 15.74 29.91 -0.72
CA ILE A 718 15.56 31.21 -0.04
C ILE A 718 16.84 31.66 0.69
N GLY A 719 17.63 30.72 1.19
CA GLY A 719 18.91 30.96 1.87
C GLY A 719 20.12 31.17 0.97
N ALA A 720 19.99 31.08 -0.36
CA ALA A 720 21.09 31.27 -1.30
C ALA A 720 21.70 32.69 -1.21
N ASP A 721 22.94 32.87 -1.68
CA ASP A 721 23.56 34.20 -1.74
C ASP A 721 22.94 35.04 -2.86
N GLU A 722 22.81 34.46 -4.06
CA GLU A 722 22.20 35.13 -5.23
C GLU A 722 20.67 34.93 -5.29
N TRP A 723 19.99 35.84 -5.98
CA TRP A 723 18.55 35.72 -6.27
C TRP A 723 18.25 36.39 -7.61
N THR A 724 18.06 35.57 -8.64
CA THR A 724 17.93 36.01 -10.03
C THR A 724 16.48 36.20 -10.50
N HIS A 725 15.51 35.82 -9.67
CA HIS A 725 14.09 35.88 -9.99
C HIS A 725 13.52 37.32 -9.98
N PRO A 726 12.52 37.63 -10.82
CA PRO A 726 11.89 38.96 -10.91
C PRO A 726 10.91 39.28 -9.78
N TYR A 727 10.67 38.34 -8.86
CA TYR A 727 9.86 38.49 -7.64
C TYR A 727 10.77 38.39 -6.41
N SER A 728 10.35 38.94 -5.27
CA SER A 728 11.18 38.94 -4.06
C SER A 728 11.15 37.59 -3.31
N ARG A 729 12.18 37.34 -2.48
CA ARG A 729 12.19 36.23 -1.51
C ARG A 729 11.02 36.31 -0.51
N ASP A 730 10.49 37.50 -0.25
CA ASP A 730 9.34 37.69 0.63
C ASP A 730 8.04 37.20 -0.02
N VAL A 731 7.83 37.50 -1.32
CA VAL A 731 6.74 36.91 -2.12
C VAL A 731 6.89 35.39 -2.24
N ALA A 732 8.11 34.90 -2.39
CA ALA A 732 8.39 33.47 -2.46
C ALA A 732 8.05 32.74 -1.14
N ALA A 733 8.58 33.21 -0.01
CA ALA A 733 8.54 32.50 1.27
C ALA A 733 7.40 32.90 2.22
N TYR A 734 6.93 34.15 2.17
CA TYR A 734 5.91 34.71 3.08
C TYR A 734 4.73 35.36 2.33
N PRO A 735 4.08 34.68 1.35
CA PRO A 735 2.98 35.26 0.60
C PRO A 735 1.70 35.52 1.42
N ALA A 736 1.66 35.09 2.68
CA ALA A 736 0.59 35.38 3.63
C ALA A 736 1.18 35.73 5.01
N GLU A 737 0.62 36.76 5.66
CA GLU A 737 1.21 37.35 6.89
C GLU A 737 1.33 36.37 8.05
N HIS A 738 0.40 35.40 8.16
CA HIS A 738 0.44 34.38 9.22
C HIS A 738 1.72 33.51 9.18
N LEU A 739 2.35 33.37 8.01
CA LEU A 739 3.58 32.60 7.81
C LEU A 739 4.79 33.23 8.52
N ARG A 740 4.76 34.54 8.81
CA ARG A 740 5.80 35.21 9.59
C ARG A 740 5.83 34.75 11.05
N ARG A 741 4.74 34.18 11.56
CA ARG A 741 4.64 33.59 12.91
C ARG A 741 5.06 32.12 12.92
N PHE A 742 4.66 31.35 11.91
CA PHE A 742 4.97 29.93 11.78
C PHE A 742 5.03 29.55 10.31
N LYS A 743 6.18 29.03 9.87
CA LYS A 743 6.45 28.64 8.48
C LYS A 743 6.88 27.18 8.43
N PHE A 744 6.09 26.35 7.77
CA PHE A 744 6.57 25.06 7.28
C PHE A 744 7.48 25.30 6.07
N TRP A 745 8.64 24.64 6.01
CA TRP A 745 9.62 24.79 4.94
C TRP A 745 9.65 23.55 4.06
N SER A 746 9.58 23.73 2.74
CA SER A 746 9.84 22.61 1.84
C SER A 746 11.31 22.17 1.96
N PRO A 747 11.60 20.88 2.22
CA PRO A 747 12.97 20.41 2.40
C PRO A 747 13.75 20.31 1.09
N VAL A 748 13.06 20.26 -0.05
CA VAL A 748 13.60 20.14 -1.41
C VAL A 748 12.87 21.10 -2.37
N GLY A 749 13.44 21.36 -3.54
CA GLY A 749 12.77 22.05 -4.63
C GLY A 749 11.71 21.18 -5.33
N ARG A 750 11.32 21.56 -6.55
CA ARG A 750 10.34 20.77 -7.34
C ARG A 750 11.00 19.49 -7.85
N VAL A 751 10.46 18.33 -7.47
CA VAL A 751 10.97 17.02 -7.89
C VAL A 751 10.70 16.76 -9.38
N ASP A 752 11.72 16.34 -10.13
CA ASP A 752 11.59 15.90 -11.51
C ASP A 752 10.97 14.48 -11.53
N ASN A 753 9.72 14.37 -11.94
CA ASN A 753 9.05 13.06 -12.03
C ASN A 753 9.64 12.19 -13.18
N PRO A 754 9.71 12.65 -14.45
CA PRO A 754 10.28 11.87 -15.55
C PRO A 754 11.75 11.46 -15.38
N TYR A 755 12.58 12.19 -14.65
CA TYR A 755 13.96 11.78 -14.35
C TYR A 755 13.97 10.52 -13.49
N GLY A 756 13.22 10.50 -12.38
CA GLY A 756 13.19 9.37 -11.45
C GLY A 756 12.66 8.09 -12.09
N ASP A 757 11.60 8.17 -12.90
CA ASP A 757 11.06 6.99 -13.60
C ASP A 757 12.02 6.46 -14.69
N ARG A 758 12.87 7.32 -15.29
CA ARG A 758 13.94 6.91 -16.23
C ARG A 758 15.23 6.42 -15.53
N ASN A 759 15.46 6.81 -14.28
CA ASN A 759 16.70 6.57 -13.54
C ASN A 759 16.46 5.81 -12.22
N LEU A 760 15.52 4.85 -12.23
CA LEU A 760 14.95 4.17 -11.07
C LEU A 760 15.98 3.59 -10.05
N VAL A 761 17.24 3.36 -10.48
CA VAL A 761 18.30 2.72 -9.68
C VAL A 761 19.66 3.46 -9.77
N ARG A 762 19.72 4.68 -10.34
CA ARG A 762 21.00 5.18 -10.92
C ARG A 762 21.98 5.91 -9.99
N ASP A 763 21.60 6.32 -8.78
CA ASP A 763 22.50 7.06 -7.87
C ASP A 763 23.25 6.14 -6.89
N SER A 764 24.59 6.22 -6.89
CA SER A 764 25.50 5.46 -6.02
C SER A 764 25.41 5.81 -4.53
N GLY A 765 25.03 7.04 -4.17
CA GLY A 765 25.01 7.48 -2.78
C GLY A 765 23.85 6.94 -1.94
N MET A 766 22.79 6.42 -2.57
CA MET A 766 21.53 6.04 -1.89
C MET A 766 21.02 4.64 -2.29
N ARG A 767 21.89 3.81 -2.89
CA ARG A 767 21.52 2.51 -3.52
C ARG A 767 20.84 1.51 -2.58
N SER A 768 21.19 1.48 -1.31
CA SER A 768 20.84 0.38 -0.39
C SER A 768 19.65 0.64 0.54
N ILE A 769 18.92 1.76 0.37
CA ILE A 769 17.66 2.01 1.09
C ILE A 769 16.42 1.56 0.28
N ILE A 770 16.49 1.54 -1.05
CA ILE A 770 15.30 1.56 -1.93
C ILE A 770 14.89 0.19 -2.51
N LEU A 771 15.62 -0.89 -2.21
CA LEU A 771 15.27 -2.25 -2.65
C LEU A 771 14.76 -3.15 -1.51
N ALA A 772 13.64 -2.76 -0.89
CA ALA A 772 12.89 -3.59 0.06
C ALA A 772 11.48 -3.89 -0.46
N SER A 773 11.39 -4.71 -1.51
CA SER A 773 10.14 -5.27 -2.04
C SER A 773 10.40 -6.65 -2.61
N VAL A 774 10.69 -7.61 -1.72
CA VAL A 774 10.86 -9.02 -2.10
C VAL A 774 9.48 -9.60 -2.42
N LEU A 775 9.23 -9.85 -3.69
CA LEU A 775 8.09 -10.64 -4.16
C LEU A 775 8.32 -12.11 -3.77
N MET A 776 7.50 -12.61 -2.85
CA MET A 776 7.32 -14.04 -2.58
C MET A 776 5.85 -14.36 -2.81
N THR A 777 5.53 -14.87 -4.00
CA THR A 777 4.17 -15.31 -4.36
C THR A 777 4.13 -16.84 -4.39
N PRO A 778 3.58 -17.51 -3.36
CA PRO A 778 3.27 -18.92 -3.47
C PRO A 778 2.02 -19.09 -4.34
N PHE A 779 2.21 -19.49 -5.60
CA PHE A 779 1.11 -20.02 -6.40
C PHE A 779 0.71 -21.39 -5.83
N VAL A 780 -0.47 -21.45 -5.20
CA VAL A 780 -1.14 -22.72 -4.89
C VAL A 780 -2.34 -22.84 -5.84
N SER A 781 -2.12 -23.44 -7.01
CA SER A 781 -3.23 -23.89 -7.84
C SER A 781 -3.70 -25.26 -7.34
N ALA A 782 -5.00 -25.36 -7.02
CA ALA A 782 -5.61 -26.60 -6.54
C ALA A 782 -6.46 -27.25 -7.62
N ALA A 783 -5.82 -27.81 -8.66
CA ALA A 783 -6.37 -28.91 -9.48
C ALA A 783 -5.29 -29.51 -10.40
N ALA A 784 -5.10 -30.82 -10.31
CA ALA A 784 -4.10 -31.64 -10.98
C ALA A 784 -3.82 -31.37 -12.47
N THR A 785 -2.56 -31.03 -12.80
CA THR A 785 -1.64 -31.79 -13.70
C THR A 785 -0.26 -31.13 -13.73
N GLN A 786 0.79 -31.86 -13.28
CA GLN A 786 2.25 -31.59 -13.35
C GLN A 786 2.77 -30.17 -12.97
N PRO A 787 3.76 -30.04 -12.06
CA PRO A 787 4.37 -28.74 -11.76
C PRO A 787 5.18 -28.22 -12.95
N PHE A 788 5.00 -26.94 -13.29
CA PHE A 788 5.76 -26.22 -14.30
C PHE A 788 6.37 -24.95 -13.70
N MET A 789 7.46 -24.48 -14.30
CA MET A 789 8.19 -23.28 -13.89
C MET A 789 8.14 -22.27 -15.04
N GLU A 790 7.63 -21.07 -14.75
CA GLU A 790 7.46 -20.01 -15.75
C GLU A 790 8.42 -18.85 -15.51
N PHE A 791 8.97 -18.30 -16.59
CA PHE A 791 9.82 -17.12 -16.58
C PHE A 791 9.24 -16.09 -17.56
N HIS A 792 8.99 -14.88 -17.06
CA HIS A 792 8.67 -13.72 -17.88
C HIS A 792 9.96 -12.93 -18.15
N VAL A 793 10.33 -12.82 -19.42
CA VAL A 793 11.55 -12.14 -19.87
C VAL A 793 11.15 -10.87 -20.60
N GLN A 794 11.19 -9.75 -19.87
CA GLN A 794 10.99 -8.41 -20.41
C GLN A 794 12.34 -7.77 -20.74
N GLY A 795 12.46 -7.26 -21.96
CA GLY A 795 13.66 -6.60 -22.46
C GLY A 795 13.33 -5.52 -23.49
N VAL A 796 14.39 -4.93 -24.03
CA VAL A 796 14.32 -3.97 -25.13
C VAL A 796 15.39 -4.32 -26.16
N VAL A 797 14.98 -4.40 -27.43
CA VAL A 797 15.88 -4.52 -28.58
C VAL A 797 16.13 -3.12 -29.12
N ASP A 798 17.40 -2.74 -29.25
CA ASP A 798 17.79 -1.47 -29.84
C ASP A 798 17.95 -1.63 -31.36
N ASP A 799 16.96 -1.16 -32.13
CA ASP A 799 17.03 -1.10 -33.59
C ASP A 799 17.81 0.17 -34.00
N SER A 800 19.12 0.07 -33.85
CA SER A 800 20.10 1.09 -34.25
C SER A 800 20.09 1.43 -35.75
N VAL A 801 19.39 0.67 -36.60
CA VAL A 801 19.26 0.98 -38.04
C VAL A 801 18.10 1.96 -38.29
N ASN A 802 17.04 1.89 -37.47
CA ASN A 802 15.86 2.77 -37.58
C ASN A 802 15.72 3.78 -36.41
N ASP A 803 16.71 3.85 -35.53
CA ASP A 803 16.80 4.73 -34.35
C ASP A 803 15.58 4.56 -33.41
N ARG A 804 15.27 3.30 -33.08
CA ARG A 804 14.10 2.91 -32.27
C ARG A 804 14.40 1.80 -31.28
N VAL A 805 13.92 1.98 -30.05
CA VAL A 805 13.94 0.95 -29.01
C VAL A 805 12.62 0.18 -29.02
N ILE A 806 12.68 -1.12 -29.30
CA ILE A 806 11.52 -2.02 -29.40
C ILE A 806 11.43 -2.86 -28.12
N PRO A 807 10.42 -2.66 -27.26
CA PRO A 807 10.21 -3.54 -26.11
C PRO A 807 9.80 -4.95 -26.58
N VAL A 808 10.32 -5.96 -25.88
CA VAL A 808 9.98 -7.37 -26.10
C VAL A 808 9.64 -8.03 -24.78
N ASP A 809 8.60 -8.86 -24.78
CA ASP A 809 8.12 -9.61 -23.63
C ASP A 809 7.83 -11.04 -24.09
N PHE A 810 8.54 -12.00 -23.49
CA PHE A 810 8.40 -13.42 -23.78
C PHE A 810 8.12 -14.22 -22.51
N GLN A 811 7.19 -15.18 -22.59
CA GLN A 811 6.95 -16.16 -21.54
C GLN A 811 7.63 -17.48 -21.92
N LEU A 812 8.48 -18.00 -21.03
CA LEU A 812 9.14 -19.29 -21.16
C LEU A 812 8.60 -20.23 -20.08
N VAL A 813 8.05 -21.38 -20.50
CA VAL A 813 7.51 -22.39 -19.59
C VAL A 813 8.34 -23.67 -19.66
N PHE A 814 8.69 -24.22 -18.50
CA PHE A 814 9.41 -25.48 -18.34
C PHE A 814 8.56 -26.48 -17.56
N ASP A 815 8.35 -27.68 -18.08
CA ASP A 815 7.73 -28.78 -17.33
C ASP A 815 8.74 -29.33 -16.32
N THR A 816 8.47 -29.18 -15.01
CA THR A 816 9.38 -29.67 -13.96
C THR A 816 9.11 -31.13 -13.57
N ALA A 817 8.10 -31.77 -14.17
CA ALA A 817 7.91 -33.21 -14.15
C ALA A 817 8.53 -33.93 -15.37
N ALA A 818 9.03 -33.19 -16.37
CA ALA A 818 9.79 -33.77 -17.47
C ALA A 818 11.19 -34.23 -16.99
N PRO A 819 11.67 -35.42 -17.41
CA PRO A 819 13.04 -35.83 -17.12
C PRO A 819 14.01 -34.87 -17.84
N PRO A 820 15.13 -34.49 -17.19
CA PRO A 820 16.04 -33.48 -17.75
C PRO A 820 16.65 -33.95 -19.07
N SER A 821 16.67 -33.06 -20.06
CA SER A 821 17.15 -33.36 -21.41
C SER A 821 18.65 -33.70 -21.43
N ARG A 822 19.40 -33.21 -20.44
CA ARG A 822 20.78 -33.63 -20.14
C ARG A 822 21.16 -33.34 -18.69
N LYS A 823 22.11 -34.12 -18.14
CA LYS A 823 22.86 -33.76 -16.93
C LYS A 823 24.36 -33.77 -17.24
N GLN A 824 25.12 -32.79 -16.74
CA GLN A 824 26.57 -32.73 -16.95
C GLN A 824 27.25 -32.12 -15.71
N GLY A 825 27.98 -32.94 -14.96
CA GLY A 825 28.40 -32.58 -13.60
C GLY A 825 27.18 -32.42 -12.69
N ASP A 826 27.22 -31.41 -11.82
CA ASP A 826 26.12 -31.08 -10.90
C ASP A 826 25.01 -30.22 -11.56
N VAL A 827 25.18 -29.84 -12.83
CA VAL A 827 24.22 -29.03 -13.59
C VAL A 827 23.25 -29.91 -14.39
N ILE A 828 21.97 -29.55 -14.34
CA ILE A 828 20.84 -30.25 -14.96
C ILE A 828 20.17 -29.31 -15.97
N TYR A 829 19.93 -29.81 -17.18
CA TYR A 829 19.32 -29.06 -18.30
C TYR A 829 17.88 -29.53 -18.55
N PHE A 830 17.00 -28.58 -18.83
CA PHE A 830 15.60 -28.81 -19.19
C PHE A 830 15.29 -28.02 -20.47
N ASP A 831 14.52 -28.62 -21.37
CA ASP A 831 14.07 -27.96 -22.60
C ASP A 831 12.78 -27.18 -22.30
N ALA A 832 12.65 -25.96 -22.84
CA ALA A 832 11.43 -25.16 -22.69
C ALA A 832 10.30 -25.75 -23.55
N ILE A 833 9.10 -25.88 -22.98
CA ILE A 833 7.93 -26.49 -23.65
C ILE A 833 7.06 -25.47 -24.40
N SER A 834 7.15 -24.18 -24.07
CA SER A 834 6.56 -23.10 -24.85
C SER A 834 7.36 -21.81 -24.73
N ALA A 835 7.42 -21.06 -25.83
CA ALA A 835 7.94 -19.70 -25.90
C ALA A 835 6.98 -18.84 -26.74
N GLU A 836 6.24 -17.93 -26.11
CA GLU A 836 5.32 -17.02 -26.81
C GLU A 836 5.77 -15.56 -26.71
N SER A 837 5.53 -14.79 -27.78
CA SER A 837 5.76 -13.34 -27.88
C SER A 837 4.46 -12.61 -27.58
N VAL A 838 4.43 -11.79 -26.53
CA VAL A 838 3.17 -11.20 -26.03
C VAL A 838 2.98 -9.75 -26.51
N HIS A 839 2.50 -9.60 -27.75
CA HIS A 839 1.81 -8.37 -28.19
C HIS A 839 0.40 -8.70 -28.72
N SER A 840 -0.59 -7.97 -28.19
CA SER A 840 -1.94 -8.49 -27.98
C SER A 840 -2.88 -8.49 -29.20
N THR A 841 -3.58 -9.62 -29.42
CA THR A 841 -5.06 -9.65 -29.62
C THR A 841 -5.64 -11.06 -29.39
N LEU A 842 -6.92 -11.13 -29.00
CA LEU A 842 -7.59 -12.37 -28.56
C LEU A 842 -7.85 -13.37 -29.70
N SER A 843 -7.67 -14.67 -29.43
CA SER A 843 -8.78 -15.66 -29.44
C SER A 843 -8.31 -17.03 -28.91
N ALA A 844 -9.23 -17.84 -28.38
CA ALA A 844 -8.92 -19.15 -27.82
C ALA A 844 -9.29 -20.29 -28.77
N GLN A 845 -8.38 -21.26 -28.98
CA GLN A 845 -8.66 -22.71 -29.01
C GLN A 845 -7.37 -23.52 -29.26
N LEU A 846 -7.18 -24.61 -28.51
CA LEU A 846 -6.05 -25.53 -28.67
C LEU A 846 -6.21 -26.42 -29.91
N THR A 847 -5.41 -26.17 -30.94
CA THR A 847 -5.15 -27.09 -32.07
C THR A 847 -3.73 -26.81 -32.63
N PRO A 848 -3.06 -27.79 -33.27
CA PRO A 848 -1.63 -27.69 -33.56
C PRO A 848 -1.34 -26.63 -34.63
N MET A 849 -0.33 -25.79 -34.40
CA MET A 849 0.00 -24.69 -35.29
C MET A 849 0.54 -25.18 -36.65
N ARG A 850 -0.11 -24.70 -37.70
CA ARG A 850 0.36 -24.69 -39.08
C ARG A 850 0.63 -23.23 -39.43
N PHE A 851 1.83 -22.91 -39.90
CA PHE A 851 2.17 -21.52 -40.26
C PHE A 851 1.56 -21.16 -41.62
N GLU A 852 0.63 -20.20 -41.65
CA GLU A 852 0.15 -19.56 -42.88
C GLU A 852 0.46 -18.05 -42.83
N SER A 853 1.35 -17.58 -43.71
CA SER A 853 1.63 -16.16 -43.91
C SER A 853 0.69 -15.58 -44.95
N LYS A 854 0.07 -14.43 -44.68
CA LYS A 854 -0.87 -13.78 -45.60
C LYS A 854 -0.22 -12.82 -46.62
N THR A 855 1.10 -12.89 -46.80
CA THR A 855 1.83 -12.01 -47.73
C THR A 855 2.84 -12.68 -48.66
N LEU A 856 3.10 -13.99 -48.55
CA LEU A 856 4.03 -14.73 -49.41
C LEU A 856 3.50 -16.14 -49.73
N ASP A 857 3.48 -16.49 -51.02
CA ASP A 857 2.87 -17.71 -51.56
C ASP A 857 3.93 -18.77 -51.90
N VAL A 858 4.43 -19.48 -50.87
CA VAL A 858 5.34 -20.63 -51.01
C VAL A 858 5.03 -21.70 -49.94
N PRO A 859 4.74 -22.96 -50.32
CA PRO A 859 4.51 -24.04 -49.35
C PRO A 859 5.81 -24.79 -49.01
N LEU A 860 6.08 -24.98 -47.72
CA LEU A 860 7.10 -25.91 -47.23
C LEU A 860 6.49 -26.86 -46.19
N ALA A 861 6.74 -28.16 -46.38
CA ALA A 861 6.26 -29.23 -45.51
C ALA A 861 7.39 -30.25 -45.34
N GLU A 862 7.95 -30.34 -44.14
CA GLU A 862 8.96 -31.33 -43.77
C GLU A 862 8.63 -31.91 -42.38
N SER A 863 8.97 -33.19 -42.16
CA SER A 863 8.69 -33.92 -40.93
C SER A 863 9.94 -34.58 -40.38
N MET A 864 10.22 -34.37 -39.09
CA MET A 864 11.34 -35.00 -38.39
C MET A 864 10.97 -36.41 -37.94
N ILE A 865 11.93 -37.35 -38.05
CA ILE A 865 11.80 -38.70 -37.51
C ILE A 865 13.01 -38.97 -36.60
N TYR A 866 12.73 -39.34 -35.35
CA TYR A 866 13.72 -39.71 -34.34
C TYR A 866 13.91 -41.23 -34.31
N ASN A 867 15.15 -41.71 -34.36
CA ASN A 867 15.45 -43.13 -34.21
C ASN A 867 15.98 -43.44 -32.80
N SER A 868 15.11 -43.98 -31.96
CA SER A 868 15.39 -44.30 -30.56
C SER A 868 16.43 -45.41 -30.34
N SER A 869 16.81 -46.17 -31.37
CA SER A 869 17.85 -47.21 -31.26
C SER A 869 19.28 -46.71 -31.47
N THR A 870 19.44 -45.52 -32.07
CA THR A 870 20.76 -44.89 -32.30
C THR A 870 20.89 -43.49 -31.69
N GLY A 871 19.79 -42.91 -31.18
CA GLY A 871 19.78 -41.59 -30.55
C GLY A 871 19.90 -40.41 -31.52
N VAL A 872 19.80 -40.66 -32.83
CA VAL A 872 19.99 -39.64 -33.87
C VAL A 872 18.64 -39.11 -34.38
N LEU A 873 18.56 -37.79 -34.50
CA LEU A 873 17.50 -37.05 -35.16
C LEU A 873 17.88 -36.89 -36.65
N VAL A 874 17.01 -37.29 -37.59
CA VAL A 874 17.31 -37.17 -39.03
C VAL A 874 16.33 -36.20 -39.68
N LEU A 875 16.89 -35.16 -40.30
CA LEU A 875 16.20 -34.29 -41.26
C LEU A 875 16.35 -34.89 -42.65
N ALA A 876 15.24 -34.98 -43.39
CA ALA A 876 15.21 -35.49 -44.75
C ALA A 876 14.63 -34.42 -45.68
N SER A 877 15.51 -33.71 -46.40
CA SER A 877 15.12 -32.80 -47.48
C SER A 877 15.69 -33.33 -48.80
N GLY A 878 14.80 -33.79 -49.69
CA GLY A 878 15.18 -34.36 -50.99
C GLY A 878 16.06 -35.61 -50.91
N SER A 879 16.97 -35.75 -51.88
CA SER A 879 17.68 -37.02 -52.18
C SER A 879 19.15 -37.06 -51.73
N GLN A 880 19.52 -36.37 -50.64
CA GLN A 880 20.86 -36.44 -50.05
C GLN A 880 20.83 -36.65 -48.53
N LEU A 881 21.83 -37.39 -48.03
CA LEU A 881 22.05 -37.74 -46.63
C LEU A 881 23.46 -37.30 -46.23
N PHE A 882 23.60 -36.65 -45.07
CA PHE A 882 24.88 -36.15 -44.55
C PHE A 882 25.14 -36.69 -43.14
N GLY A 883 26.40 -37.02 -42.79
CA GLY A 883 26.72 -37.51 -41.44
C GLY A 883 28.19 -37.72 -41.04
N ILE A 884 28.44 -37.43 -39.75
CA ILE A 884 29.40 -37.97 -38.74
C ILE A 884 30.94 -37.91 -38.95
N SER A 885 31.69 -37.51 -37.89
CA SER A 885 32.77 -38.33 -37.25
C SER A 885 33.42 -37.69 -35.98
N HIS A 886 34.11 -38.49 -35.15
CA HIS A 886 34.77 -38.22 -33.84
C HIS A 886 36.30 -38.52 -33.93
N PRO A 887 37.24 -38.00 -33.05
CA PRO A 887 37.73 -38.76 -31.86
C PRO A 887 38.49 -38.04 -30.67
N VAL A 888 38.37 -38.58 -29.43
CA VAL A 888 39.37 -38.85 -28.31
C VAL A 888 40.37 -37.76 -27.73
N GLY A 889 40.57 -37.72 -26.37
CA GLY A 889 41.39 -36.74 -25.54
C GLY A 889 42.93 -36.96 -25.44
N PRO A 890 43.74 -36.58 -24.37
CA PRO A 890 43.48 -35.99 -23.01
C PRO A 890 44.49 -34.90 -22.41
N PHE A 891 44.15 -34.28 -21.24
CA PHE A 891 44.96 -33.62 -20.14
C PHE A 891 45.98 -32.40 -20.29
N SER A 892 45.77 -31.37 -19.43
CA SER A 892 46.69 -30.43 -18.68
C SER A 892 47.76 -29.48 -19.30
N GLY A 893 47.81 -28.19 -18.83
CA GLY A 893 49.09 -27.49 -18.48
C GLY A 893 49.39 -26.03 -18.94
N SER A 894 49.08 -25.01 -18.11
CA SER A 894 49.68 -23.65 -17.91
C SER A 894 50.40 -22.78 -19.00
N MET A 895 49.92 -21.51 -19.10
CA MET A 895 50.66 -20.22 -19.13
C MET A 895 51.26 -19.56 -20.42
N THR A 896 51.12 -18.22 -20.47
CA THR A 896 51.91 -17.16 -21.15
C THR A 896 51.66 -16.74 -22.62
N SER A 897 51.15 -15.48 -22.77
CA SER A 897 51.40 -14.42 -23.79
C SER A 897 51.13 -14.62 -25.31
N LEU A 898 50.38 -13.64 -25.85
CA LEU A 898 50.22 -13.20 -27.26
C LEU A 898 51.50 -12.52 -27.84
N PRO A 899 51.59 -12.02 -29.10
CA PRO A 899 50.69 -12.09 -30.30
C PRO A 899 51.43 -12.51 -31.62
N ASP A 900 50.76 -12.42 -32.78
CA ASP A 900 51.22 -11.65 -33.98
C ASP A 900 50.20 -11.74 -35.16
N ASP A 901 49.98 -10.62 -35.87
CA ASP A 901 49.06 -10.39 -37.02
C ASP A 901 49.83 -10.54 -38.38
N PRO A 902 49.32 -10.34 -39.62
CA PRO A 902 47.94 -10.19 -40.16
C PRO A 902 47.61 -10.97 -41.48
N MET A 903 46.34 -10.88 -41.98
CA MET A 903 45.85 -11.12 -43.39
C MET A 903 45.94 -12.58 -43.96
N ASP A 904 45.03 -13.17 -44.75
CA ASP A 904 43.96 -12.68 -45.63
C ASP A 904 43.05 -13.84 -46.16
N TYR A 905 41.82 -13.50 -46.61
CA TYR A 905 40.84 -14.19 -47.50
C TYR A 905 40.21 -15.60 -47.24
N ALA A 906 38.93 -15.55 -46.83
CA ALA A 906 37.70 -16.00 -47.54
C ALA A 906 37.32 -17.50 -47.78
N LEU A 907 36.06 -17.82 -47.34
CA LEU A 907 35.07 -18.80 -47.84
C LEU A 907 35.55 -20.26 -48.08
N ASP A 908 35.00 -21.30 -47.43
CA ASP A 908 33.57 -21.66 -47.44
C ASP A 908 33.28 -22.82 -46.45
N THR A 909 32.00 -23.08 -46.13
CA THR A 909 31.44 -24.27 -45.45
C THR A 909 32.07 -24.74 -44.12
N GLY A 910 31.33 -24.60 -43.02
CA GLY A 910 31.60 -25.39 -41.80
C GLY A 910 31.08 -24.79 -40.51
N VAL A 911 29.82 -25.07 -40.15
CA VAL A 911 29.36 -24.86 -38.76
C VAL A 911 29.96 -25.96 -37.90
N SER A 912 31.06 -25.65 -37.22
CA SER A 912 31.64 -26.52 -36.20
C SER A 912 31.06 -26.19 -34.81
N THR A 913 30.81 -27.24 -34.04
CA THR A 913 30.26 -27.19 -32.68
C THR A 913 31.12 -26.39 -31.71
N ALA A 914 30.50 -25.52 -30.91
CA ALA A 914 31.05 -25.07 -29.63
C ALA A 914 30.38 -25.84 -28.48
N VAL A 915 31.19 -26.53 -27.68
CA VAL A 915 30.75 -27.21 -26.46
C VAL A 915 30.90 -26.25 -25.29
N PHE A 916 29.83 -26.02 -24.52
CA PHE A 916 29.90 -25.21 -23.31
C PHE A 916 30.62 -25.97 -22.19
N ALA A 917 31.67 -25.37 -21.67
CA ALA A 917 32.29 -25.74 -20.40
C ALA A 917 32.41 -24.46 -19.55
N LEU A 918 31.78 -24.46 -18.38
CA LEU A 918 31.90 -23.39 -17.39
C LEU A 918 33.00 -23.77 -16.41
N THR A 919 34.06 -22.98 -16.38
CA THR A 919 35.02 -22.92 -15.26
C THR A 919 35.16 -21.47 -14.86
N ALA A 920 34.84 -21.16 -13.62
CA ALA A 920 35.01 -19.82 -13.08
C ALA A 920 36.50 -19.53 -12.87
N ASP A 921 37.03 -18.52 -13.54
CA ASP A 921 37.87 -17.51 -12.89
C ASP A 921 38.02 -16.25 -13.76
N THR A 922 38.26 -15.10 -13.11
CA THR A 922 38.66 -13.80 -13.72
C THR A 922 37.71 -13.16 -14.77
N GLY A 923 36.81 -12.28 -14.31
CA GLY A 923 36.55 -10.95 -14.89
C GLY A 923 36.19 -10.76 -16.38
N ALA A 924 35.82 -11.79 -17.13
CA ALA A 924 35.55 -11.68 -18.57
C ALA A 924 34.13 -11.14 -18.89
N THR A 925 34.04 -10.21 -19.86
CA THR A 925 32.75 -9.88 -20.50
C THR A 925 32.43 -10.94 -21.56
N ILE A 926 31.27 -11.59 -21.46
CA ILE A 926 30.79 -12.53 -22.47
C ILE A 926 29.96 -11.77 -23.52
N THR A 927 30.53 -11.57 -24.71
CA THR A 927 29.81 -11.00 -25.85
C THR A 927 29.26 -12.13 -26.72
N TRP A 928 27.94 -12.24 -26.85
CA TRP A 928 27.34 -13.13 -27.84
C TRP A 928 27.24 -12.45 -29.20
N ASN A 929 28.07 -12.89 -30.14
CA ASN A 929 27.89 -12.60 -31.56
C ASN A 929 27.06 -13.72 -32.20
N LEU A 930 25.74 -13.53 -32.30
CA LEU A 930 24.91 -14.42 -33.12
C LEU A 930 25.12 -14.04 -34.58
N ALA A 931 26.06 -14.69 -35.26
CA ALA A 931 26.41 -14.44 -36.66
C ALA A 931 25.36 -14.96 -37.68
N ALA A 932 24.07 -14.82 -37.35
CA ALA A 932 22.98 -14.94 -38.30
C ALA A 932 22.75 -13.55 -38.95
N GLY A 933 23.53 -13.25 -39.99
CA GLY A 933 23.32 -12.03 -40.76
C GLY A 933 22.01 -12.10 -41.53
N PHE A 934 21.04 -11.27 -41.17
CA PHE A 934 19.84 -11.09 -41.99
C PHE A 934 20.26 -10.40 -43.30
N THR A 935 19.98 -11.05 -44.42
CA THR A 935 20.03 -10.43 -45.74
C THR A 935 18.61 -10.22 -46.25
N ASP A 936 18.39 -9.14 -47.00
CA ASP A 936 17.19 -8.98 -47.81
C ASP A 936 17.17 -10.01 -48.98
N PRO A 937 16.06 -10.10 -49.75
CA PRO A 937 15.96 -10.99 -50.91
C PRO A 937 16.92 -10.69 -52.06
N GLU A 938 17.63 -9.55 -52.02
CA GLU A 938 18.59 -9.09 -53.02
C GLU A 938 20.05 -9.32 -52.55
N GLY A 939 20.22 -9.88 -51.35
CA GLY A 939 21.51 -10.27 -50.78
C GLY A 939 22.19 -9.18 -49.95
N GLN A 940 21.55 -8.02 -49.71
CA GLN A 940 22.15 -6.95 -48.91
C GLN A 940 21.98 -7.22 -47.42
N ARG A 941 23.08 -7.12 -46.67
CA ARG A 941 23.15 -7.45 -45.24
C ARG A 941 22.55 -6.32 -44.39
N LEU A 942 21.40 -6.59 -43.76
CA LEU A 942 20.60 -5.61 -43.03
C LEU A 942 21.09 -5.33 -41.60
N GLY A 943 22.04 -6.12 -41.07
CA GLY A 943 22.66 -5.86 -39.78
C GLY A 943 23.13 -7.11 -39.04
N ALA A 944 23.56 -6.91 -37.79
CA ALA A 944 23.81 -7.96 -36.81
C ALA A 944 23.37 -7.44 -35.43
N PHE A 945 22.76 -8.29 -34.61
CA PHE A 945 22.36 -7.95 -33.25
C PHE A 945 23.42 -8.44 -32.26
N THR A 946 23.83 -7.56 -31.35
CA THR A 946 24.77 -7.87 -30.26
C THR A 946 23.98 -7.93 -28.95
N ILE A 947 24.03 -9.07 -28.26
CA ILE A 947 23.52 -9.18 -26.89
C ILE A 947 24.74 -9.22 -25.97
N ALA A 948 24.89 -8.18 -25.15
CA ALA A 948 25.93 -8.09 -24.13
C ALA A 948 25.30 -8.29 -22.74
N VAL A 949 25.72 -9.33 -22.03
CA VAL A 949 25.35 -9.54 -20.62
C VAL A 949 26.60 -9.29 -19.78
N ARG A 950 26.52 -8.28 -18.91
CA ARG A 950 27.61 -7.88 -18.02
C ARG A 950 27.27 -8.31 -16.59
N LEU A 951 28.02 -9.27 -16.06
CA LEU A 951 28.08 -9.53 -14.63
C LEU A 951 29.06 -8.53 -14.02
N VAL A 952 28.68 -7.89 -12.92
CA VAL A 952 29.49 -6.90 -12.20
C VAL A 952 29.49 -7.29 -10.73
N ASP A 953 30.69 -7.52 -10.20
CA ASP A 953 30.93 -7.64 -8.76
C ASP A 953 31.67 -6.39 -8.26
N ASP A 954 31.33 -6.02 -7.02
CA ASP A 954 31.81 -4.90 -6.18
C ASP A 954 31.38 -3.46 -6.59
N PRO A 955 31.00 -2.59 -5.62
CA PRO A 955 30.29 -1.33 -5.91
C PRO A 955 31.17 -0.07 -5.94
N ASN A 956 32.50 -0.20 -5.79
CA ASN A 956 33.44 0.90 -5.65
C ASN A 956 34.39 1.03 -6.86
N ASP A 957 33.91 1.55 -8.00
CA ASP A 957 34.67 2.61 -8.67
C ASP A 957 33.81 3.48 -9.59
N SER A 958 34.42 4.55 -10.10
CA SER A 958 33.78 5.82 -10.35
C SER A 958 33.79 6.29 -11.81
N CYS A 959 32.80 7.14 -12.11
CA CYS A 959 32.70 8.05 -13.24
C CYS A 959 32.35 7.53 -14.65
N ILE A 960 31.70 8.44 -15.38
CA ILE A 960 31.37 8.36 -16.81
C ILE A 960 32.35 9.25 -17.56
N ALA A 961 32.83 8.76 -18.71
CA ALA A 961 33.71 9.34 -19.72
C ALA A 961 33.99 10.87 -19.73
N ASP A 962 35.24 11.22 -20.08
CA ASP A 962 35.48 12.11 -21.23
C ASP A 962 36.81 11.77 -21.95
N LEU A 963 36.92 12.22 -23.19
CA LEU A 963 38.02 12.02 -24.13
C LEU A 963 39.21 12.95 -23.84
N ASN A 964 40.44 12.43 -23.93
CA ASN A 964 41.56 13.19 -24.51
C ASN A 964 42.56 12.24 -25.18
N ASN A 965 43.13 12.70 -26.30
CA ASN A 965 43.85 11.89 -27.28
C ASN A 965 45.28 12.38 -27.45
N ASP A 966 46.10 12.23 -26.41
CA ASP A 966 47.52 12.58 -26.39
C ASP A 966 48.31 11.64 -25.47
N GLY A 967 48.70 10.49 -26.00
CA GLY A 967 49.40 9.44 -25.25
C GLY A 967 50.80 9.85 -24.77
N ALA A 968 51.02 9.79 -23.46
CA ALA A 968 52.34 9.72 -22.85
C ALA A 968 52.30 8.92 -21.53
N LEU A 969 52.98 7.77 -21.48
CA LEU A 969 53.32 7.10 -20.22
C LEU A 969 54.45 7.85 -19.49
N ASN A 970 54.56 7.67 -18.17
CA ASN A 970 55.82 7.25 -17.55
C ASN A 970 55.63 6.66 -16.13
N PHE A 971 56.41 5.61 -15.84
CA PHE A 971 56.50 4.89 -14.56
C PHE A 971 57.65 5.44 -13.67
N LEU A 972 57.59 5.14 -12.36
CA LEU A 972 58.67 4.88 -11.36
C LEU A 972 58.11 5.25 -9.96
N ASP A 973 57.88 4.37 -8.98
CA ASP A 973 58.61 3.21 -8.40
C ASP A 973 59.61 3.57 -7.28
N VAL A 974 59.11 3.38 -6.04
CA VAL A 974 59.74 2.91 -4.78
C VAL A 974 61.00 3.57 -4.16
N SER A 975 60.80 3.95 -2.87
CA SER A 975 61.70 3.89 -1.69
C SER A 975 62.47 5.13 -1.17
N HIS A 976 62.25 5.35 0.14
CA HIS A 976 63.07 6.03 1.15
C HIS A 976 63.43 7.52 1.03
N TYR A 977 63.04 8.28 2.07
CA TYR A 977 64.03 8.74 3.06
C TYR A 977 63.43 8.89 4.48
N LEU A 978 63.93 8.10 5.43
CA LEU A 978 63.86 8.31 6.89
C LEU A 978 64.85 9.45 7.26
N GLN A 979 64.98 10.06 8.43
CA GLN A 979 64.58 9.79 9.83
C GLN A 979 64.89 11.09 10.63
N LEU A 980 64.37 11.26 11.85
CA LEU A 980 65.20 11.39 13.07
C LEU A 980 64.40 11.75 14.35
N TYR A 981 64.70 11.00 15.42
CA TYR A 981 64.39 11.19 16.85
C TYR A 981 62.92 11.26 17.33
N GLY A 982 62.50 10.54 18.39
CA GLY A 982 63.17 9.45 19.12
C GLY A 982 62.83 9.37 20.62
N ALA A 983 62.62 8.14 21.12
CA ALA A 983 62.50 7.69 22.52
C ALA A 983 61.30 8.23 23.36
N GLY A 984 60.69 7.45 24.27
CA GLY A 984 60.85 6.02 24.56
C GLY A 984 60.49 5.65 26.02
N CYS A 985 59.89 4.47 26.23
CA CYS A 985 59.51 3.82 27.51
C CYS A 985 58.41 4.53 28.34
N ASP A 986 57.51 3.82 29.05
CA ASP A 986 57.24 2.37 29.17
C ASP A 986 55.88 1.99 28.55
#